data_AF-A0A3D3RJS9-F1
#
_entry.id   AF-A0A3D3RJS9-F1
#
_cell.length_a   1.000
_cell.length_b   1.000
_cell.length_c   1.000
_cell.angle_alpha   90.00
_cell.angle_beta   90.00
_cell.angle_gamma   90.00
#
_symmetry.space_group_name_H-M   'P 1'
#
loop_
_entity.id
_entity.type
_entity.pdbx_description
1 polymer ?
#
loop_
_entity_poly.entity_id
_entity_poly.type
_entity_poly.pdbx_seq_one_letter_code
_entity_poly.pdbx_strand_id
1 'polypeptide(L)'
;TSEFIGKIEDINGIYDLIYIGDNYQKAISLGASVWGITTPNTTLVYSHTGGQFTRSNKFAGMLDTENANISTVRIPTKMSGNDLTKRKMEELQEFVKSGYPIIIATGLVNGNKINETKVDNSSNMYELLTDLLPQENVLVENKIDKNTLAFYTNLEKPKILFEKNGQPPSAIGDTNGPSNEYLKKNELEYRFSIQHNSAASMTSATYHCELFVDLNADGVFSEGENSAENLRDIKIYDAYNNQVLKGKDGKYHLKVNTQYYVTRTIPDNYYKLIQWKLQITSNLENGQYIRASETGYTKKETPEDKKPTVKVLQIHSDLNKSNYRPSWILTEDPNYYLNYIKKYNLPNKYNTSYKDTEFFNLIRSYVKDFNVDITTMDVNEYANYYLGRSVDTSVTTAGQDWLSQFDMVIVGFADMQDDIPTPKDSKTGEVLTYPDEEDGGKIVNRNPVEGLVTYIENGNSVLFTHDTTSFTNHQQTGAGLSNLELKWGYNLNSIMRPLVGMDRYGIKSNKVVEETGETIGSILKKGLALQGDELKKVETYANDVVYVPGSKRTKAYPDSHGYSSGILDYLTGVKTTTATQVNEGSITEYPFKIDKTLSVSSTHAQYYQLDLEADDDGDGMNDIVVWYCLNGGRYGNFPNDVRNLYYLYSKGNVLYTGVGHSKVNKTMEKKLFINAIVAAWRAGKSEPEVKFVEEFKVNSNEQTVKYYSTDENKQSAVGNIINNNLELYVTIDDIKMIPGNSENTSSDLEIEFYISDPNGSVVSGLGEEPVKKIKVDSVVKKINSGTAKCEQTADGSWKVESGNVYQVLIDDITQYVETGNGYETPTIYAKVTSNYQYYGKREVSSGYAKVKLWRRQIFDLD
;
A
#
# COMPACT_ATOMS: atom_id res chain seq x y z
N THR A 1 -4.67 -21.19 -10.52
CA THR A 1 -5.52 -20.07 -10.06
C THR A 1 -5.25 -19.70 -8.62
N SER A 2 -5.39 -20.63 -7.66
CA SER A 2 -5.26 -20.34 -6.21
C SER A 2 -3.98 -19.59 -5.78
N GLU A 3 -2.85 -19.85 -6.44
CA GLU A 3 -1.61 -19.06 -6.28
C GLU A 3 -1.61 -17.80 -7.15
N PHE A 4 -2.00 -17.95 -8.42
CA PHE A 4 -1.97 -16.87 -9.42
C PHE A 4 -2.76 -15.63 -9.00
N ILE A 5 -3.92 -15.79 -8.35
CA ILE A 5 -4.74 -14.67 -7.89
C ILE A 5 -4.08 -13.81 -6.81
N GLY A 6 -2.99 -14.27 -6.21
CA GLY A 6 -2.19 -13.49 -5.27
C GLY A 6 -0.81 -13.09 -5.80
N LYS A 7 -0.46 -13.40 -7.05
CA LYS A 7 0.83 -12.95 -7.63
C LYS A 7 0.77 -11.46 -7.95
N ILE A 8 1.81 -10.70 -7.62
CA ILE A 8 1.89 -9.25 -7.93
C ILE A 8 2.81 -8.93 -9.11
N GLU A 9 3.38 -9.96 -9.72
CA GLU A 9 4.34 -9.82 -10.81
C GLU A 9 3.69 -9.32 -12.11
N ASP A 10 4.41 -8.52 -12.90
CA ASP A 10 3.91 -8.03 -14.19
C ASP A 10 3.92 -9.17 -15.22
N ILE A 11 2.73 -9.72 -15.48
CA ILE A 11 2.60 -10.86 -16.40
C ILE A 11 3.05 -10.52 -17.82
N ASN A 12 2.89 -9.25 -18.23
CA ASN A 12 3.34 -8.75 -19.53
C ASN A 12 4.86 -8.70 -19.64
N GLY A 13 5.56 -8.43 -18.54
CA GLY A 13 7.03 -8.46 -18.49
C GLY A 13 7.58 -9.88 -18.51
N ILE A 14 6.93 -10.82 -17.80
CA ILE A 14 7.55 -12.11 -17.45
C ILE A 14 7.23 -13.25 -18.41
N TYR A 15 5.99 -13.37 -18.90
CA TYR A 15 5.54 -14.59 -19.59
C TYR A 15 5.43 -14.41 -21.11
N ASP A 16 6.12 -15.21 -21.91
CA ASP A 16 5.98 -15.14 -23.38
C ASP A 16 4.68 -15.78 -23.91
N LEU A 17 4.06 -16.64 -23.10
CA LEU A 17 2.83 -17.36 -23.44
C LEU A 17 2.08 -17.75 -22.17
N ILE A 18 0.75 -17.71 -22.22
CA ILE A 18 -0.11 -18.18 -21.12
C ILE A 18 -0.91 -19.40 -21.60
N TYR A 19 -1.01 -20.42 -20.74
CA TYR A 19 -1.82 -21.61 -20.97
C TYR A 19 -2.90 -21.74 -19.89
N ILE A 20 -4.17 -21.74 -20.29
CA ILE A 20 -5.34 -21.93 -19.41
C ILE A 20 -5.79 -23.39 -19.50
N GLY A 21 -5.49 -24.16 -18.46
CA GLY A 21 -5.70 -25.61 -18.41
C GLY A 21 -7.08 -26.07 -17.93
N ASP A 22 -7.46 -27.31 -18.25
CA ASP A 22 -8.74 -27.93 -17.87
C ASP A 22 -8.58 -29.16 -16.95
N ASN A 23 -7.39 -29.34 -16.34
CA ASN A 23 -6.99 -30.59 -15.69
C ASN A 23 -7.72 -30.86 -14.35
N TYR A 24 -8.98 -31.24 -14.50
CA TYR A 24 -9.91 -31.63 -13.45
C TYR A 24 -9.43 -32.85 -12.64
N GLN A 25 -8.80 -33.83 -13.30
CA GLN A 25 -8.36 -35.08 -12.66
C GLN A 25 -7.19 -34.85 -11.73
N LYS A 26 -6.24 -33.98 -12.10
CA LYS A 26 -5.15 -33.58 -11.19
C LYS A 26 -5.71 -32.88 -9.96
N ALA A 27 -6.68 -31.96 -10.13
CA ALA A 27 -7.34 -31.31 -9.01
C ALA A 27 -7.97 -32.35 -8.05
N ILE A 28 -8.78 -33.30 -8.57
CA ILE A 28 -9.36 -34.37 -7.74
C ILE A 28 -8.28 -35.21 -7.04
N SER A 29 -7.21 -35.58 -7.75
CA SER A 29 -6.13 -36.40 -7.17
C SER A 29 -5.39 -35.72 -6.02
N LEU A 30 -5.40 -34.38 -6.01
CA LEU A 30 -4.87 -33.55 -4.92
C LEU A 30 -5.89 -33.32 -3.79
N GLY A 31 -7.11 -33.86 -3.92
CA GLY A 31 -8.17 -33.74 -2.92
C GLY A 31 -9.11 -32.55 -3.14
N ALA A 32 -9.19 -31.98 -4.34
CA ALA A 32 -10.04 -30.83 -4.68
C ALA A 32 -11.52 -31.02 -4.35
N SER A 33 -12.02 -32.26 -4.39
CA SER A 33 -13.39 -32.59 -3.97
C SER A 33 -13.60 -32.48 -2.46
N VAL A 34 -12.53 -32.63 -1.67
CA VAL A 34 -12.52 -32.50 -0.21
C VAL A 34 -12.25 -31.05 0.23
N TRP A 35 -11.60 -30.27 -0.64
CA TRP A 35 -11.36 -28.83 -0.49
C TRP A 35 -12.37 -27.95 -1.23
N GLY A 36 -13.46 -28.55 -1.74
CA GLY A 36 -14.59 -27.88 -2.38
C GLY A 36 -14.26 -26.91 -3.50
N ILE A 37 -13.15 -27.14 -4.22
CA ILE A 37 -12.94 -26.55 -5.56
C ILE A 37 -14.08 -26.99 -6.50
N THR A 38 -14.66 -28.17 -6.24
CA THR A 38 -15.79 -28.71 -7.00
C THR A 38 -17.03 -28.77 -6.11
N THR A 39 -18.15 -28.23 -6.58
CA THR A 39 -19.45 -28.48 -5.96
C THR A 39 -19.79 -29.98 -6.04
N PRO A 40 -20.40 -30.59 -5.01
CA PRO A 40 -20.82 -31.98 -5.07
C PRO A 40 -21.71 -32.21 -6.31
N ASN A 41 -21.32 -33.15 -7.18
CA ASN A 41 -22.00 -33.53 -8.42
C ASN A 41 -21.82 -32.61 -9.64
N THR A 42 -20.80 -31.74 -9.68
CA THR A 42 -20.45 -31.00 -10.93
C THR A 42 -19.07 -31.38 -11.44
N THR A 43 -18.82 -31.07 -12.71
CA THR A 43 -17.51 -31.24 -13.37
C THR A 43 -16.77 -29.92 -13.58
N LEU A 44 -17.18 -28.87 -12.86
CA LEU A 44 -16.63 -27.53 -12.96
C LEU A 44 -15.14 -27.54 -12.56
N VAL A 45 -14.31 -27.00 -13.44
CA VAL A 45 -12.90 -26.70 -13.18
C VAL A 45 -12.78 -25.31 -12.59
N TYR A 46 -13.53 -24.36 -13.15
CA TYR A 46 -13.57 -22.97 -12.72
C TYR A 46 -14.98 -22.63 -12.21
N SER A 47 -15.06 -22.11 -10.99
CA SER A 47 -16.31 -21.80 -10.30
C SER A 47 -16.08 -20.68 -9.31
N HIS A 48 -16.99 -19.70 -9.31
CA HIS A 48 -16.88 -18.52 -8.46
C HIS A 48 -16.98 -18.87 -6.97
N THR A 49 -17.94 -19.74 -6.63
CA THR A 49 -18.12 -20.30 -5.30
C THR A 49 -17.85 -21.80 -5.30
N GLY A 50 -17.37 -22.30 -4.16
CA GLY A 50 -17.05 -23.71 -3.97
C GLY A 50 -18.24 -24.55 -3.49
N GLY A 51 -17.93 -25.81 -3.17
CA GLY A 51 -18.88 -26.73 -2.53
C GLY A 51 -19.45 -26.21 -1.21
N GLN A 52 -20.60 -26.77 -0.82
CA GLN A 52 -21.22 -26.47 0.47
C GLN A 52 -20.79 -27.48 1.53
N PHE A 53 -20.41 -26.98 2.70
CA PHE A 53 -20.11 -27.77 3.88
C PHE A 53 -21.04 -27.40 5.02
N THR A 54 -21.31 -28.37 5.88
CA THR A 54 -22.18 -28.19 7.03
C THR A 54 -21.39 -28.30 8.32
N ARG A 55 -21.34 -27.21 9.10
CA ARG A 55 -20.61 -27.15 10.37
C ARG A 55 -21.53 -27.25 11.58
N SER A 56 -20.91 -27.55 12.72
CA SER A 56 -21.58 -27.52 14.02
C SER A 56 -21.94 -26.08 14.39
N ASN A 57 -22.81 -25.96 15.40
CA ASN A 57 -23.25 -24.67 15.94
C ASN A 57 -22.13 -23.77 16.49
N LYS A 58 -20.88 -24.24 16.62
CA LYS A 58 -19.73 -23.41 17.00
C LYS A 58 -19.40 -22.32 15.97
N PHE A 59 -19.78 -22.53 14.72
CA PHE A 59 -19.55 -21.61 13.59
C PHE A 59 -20.74 -20.67 13.32
N ALA A 60 -21.80 -20.77 14.13
CA ALA A 60 -22.97 -19.92 14.02
C ALA A 60 -22.67 -18.49 14.51
N GLY A 61 -23.61 -17.57 14.26
CA GLY A 61 -23.65 -16.23 14.86
C GLY A 61 -23.31 -15.10 13.92
N MET A 62 -23.12 -15.42 12.63
CA MET A 62 -22.96 -14.41 11.61
C MET A 62 -24.30 -14.03 10.98
N LEU A 63 -25.23 -14.98 10.83
CA LEU A 63 -26.53 -14.74 10.22
C LEU A 63 -27.65 -14.76 11.27
N ASP A 64 -28.66 -13.90 11.09
CA ASP A 64 -29.84 -13.80 11.96
C ASP A 64 -30.63 -15.12 12.00
N THR A 65 -30.65 -15.84 10.87
CA THR A 65 -31.29 -17.16 10.73
C THR A 65 -30.66 -18.23 11.64
N GLU A 66 -29.42 -18.04 12.07
CA GLU A 66 -28.68 -19.00 12.92
C GLU A 66 -28.97 -18.78 14.41
N ASN A 67 -29.12 -17.51 14.78
CA ASN A 67 -29.36 -17.09 16.16
C ASN A 67 -30.69 -17.62 16.71
N ALA A 68 -31.67 -17.87 15.85
CA ALA A 68 -32.98 -18.38 16.25
C ALA A 68 -32.95 -19.83 16.82
N ASN A 69 -31.95 -20.66 16.49
CA ASN A 69 -31.90 -22.09 16.87
C ASN A 69 -30.48 -22.62 17.18
N ILE A 70 -29.66 -21.82 17.85
CA ILE A 70 -28.22 -22.07 18.09
C ILE A 70 -27.86 -23.44 18.71
N SER A 71 -28.75 -24.10 19.45
CA SER A 71 -28.44 -25.38 20.11
C SER A 71 -28.55 -26.62 19.20
N THR A 72 -29.20 -26.51 18.03
CA THR A 72 -29.45 -27.65 17.13
C THR A 72 -29.12 -27.35 15.66
N VAL A 73 -28.80 -26.10 15.33
CA VAL A 73 -28.59 -25.68 13.94
C VAL A 73 -27.26 -26.23 13.39
N ARG A 74 -27.34 -26.71 12.15
CA ARG A 74 -26.22 -27.10 11.31
C ARG A 74 -25.99 -25.96 10.33
N ILE A 75 -24.77 -25.42 10.28
CA ILE A 75 -24.47 -24.19 9.53
C ILE A 75 -24.00 -24.54 8.12
N PRO A 76 -24.82 -24.31 7.07
CA PRO A 76 -24.33 -24.39 5.70
C PRO A 76 -23.35 -23.24 5.46
N THR A 77 -22.23 -23.56 4.81
CA THR A 77 -21.15 -22.63 4.49
C THR A 77 -20.60 -22.97 3.12
N LYS A 78 -20.08 -21.98 2.39
CA LYS A 78 -19.48 -22.19 1.06
C LYS A 78 -17.97 -22.12 1.12
N MET A 79 -17.33 -23.02 0.39
CA MET A 79 -15.90 -22.97 0.13
C MET A 79 -15.59 -21.90 -0.93
N SER A 80 -14.31 -21.56 -1.10
CA SER A 80 -13.91 -20.39 -1.86
C SER A 80 -14.13 -20.46 -3.37
N GLY A 81 -14.23 -21.66 -3.94
CA GLY A 81 -14.23 -21.85 -5.40
C GLY A 81 -12.81 -21.77 -6.00
N ASN A 82 -12.73 -21.85 -7.32
CA ASN A 82 -11.51 -21.77 -8.12
C ASN A 82 -11.74 -20.79 -9.27
N ASP A 83 -11.69 -19.51 -8.96
CA ASP A 83 -11.96 -18.42 -9.89
C ASP A 83 -10.85 -17.38 -9.83
N LEU A 84 -10.76 -16.56 -10.88
CA LEU A 84 -9.89 -15.40 -10.92
C LEU A 84 -10.45 -14.29 -10.04
N THR A 85 -9.60 -13.38 -9.59
CA THR A 85 -10.05 -12.05 -9.19
C THR A 85 -10.35 -11.20 -10.43
N LYS A 86 -11.12 -10.12 -10.30
CA LYS A 86 -11.37 -9.19 -11.41
C LYS A 86 -10.07 -8.62 -11.95
N ARG A 87 -9.17 -8.18 -11.06
CA ARG A 87 -7.85 -7.68 -11.42
C ARG A 87 -7.04 -8.67 -12.26
N LYS A 88 -6.99 -9.95 -11.87
CA LYS A 88 -6.27 -10.98 -12.64
C LYS A 88 -6.93 -11.32 -13.97
N MET A 89 -8.25 -11.17 -14.07
CA MET A 89 -8.93 -11.24 -15.36
C MET A 89 -8.51 -10.08 -16.27
N GLU A 90 -8.49 -8.85 -15.75
CA GLU A 90 -8.08 -7.65 -16.50
C GLU A 90 -6.63 -7.74 -16.98
N GLU A 91 -5.69 -8.12 -16.11
CA GLU A 91 -4.29 -8.34 -16.52
C GLU A 91 -4.19 -9.34 -17.67
N LEU A 92 -4.92 -10.46 -17.64
CA LEU A 92 -4.94 -11.44 -18.72
C LEU A 92 -5.56 -10.90 -20.02
N GLN A 93 -6.56 -10.01 -19.92
CA GLN A 93 -7.08 -9.30 -21.08
C GLN A 93 -6.04 -8.33 -21.66
N GLU A 94 -5.31 -7.60 -20.81
CA GLU A 94 -4.20 -6.73 -21.25
C GLU A 94 -3.07 -7.52 -21.92
N PHE A 95 -2.77 -8.72 -21.40
CA PHE A 95 -1.80 -9.63 -22.01
C PHE A 95 -2.16 -9.99 -23.45
N VAL A 96 -3.44 -10.31 -23.70
CA VAL A 96 -3.93 -10.59 -25.05
C VAL A 96 -3.94 -9.33 -25.91
N LYS A 97 -4.34 -8.18 -25.36
CA LYS A 97 -4.31 -6.90 -26.09
C LYS A 97 -2.88 -6.46 -26.47
N SER A 98 -1.86 -6.96 -25.78
CA SER A 98 -0.45 -6.75 -26.13
C SER A 98 0.00 -7.52 -27.38
N GLY A 99 -0.82 -8.46 -27.87
CA GLY A 99 -0.52 -9.31 -29.03
C GLY A 99 0.14 -10.65 -28.68
N TYR A 100 0.39 -10.94 -27.40
CA TYR A 100 1.03 -12.18 -26.96
C TYR A 100 0.04 -13.37 -26.94
N PRO A 101 0.52 -14.61 -27.17
CA PRO A 101 -0.36 -15.75 -27.33
C PRO A 101 -0.94 -16.28 -26.01
N ILE A 102 -2.25 -16.57 -26.01
CA ILE A 102 -2.89 -17.41 -24.98
C ILE A 102 -3.39 -18.70 -25.60
N ILE A 103 -3.08 -19.83 -24.95
CA ILE A 103 -3.62 -21.14 -25.30
C ILE A 103 -4.71 -21.52 -24.29
N ILE A 104 -5.89 -21.90 -24.81
CA ILE A 104 -7.01 -22.42 -24.03
C ILE A 104 -7.10 -23.94 -24.24
N ALA A 105 -7.12 -24.69 -23.14
CA ALA A 105 -7.27 -26.13 -23.16
C ALA A 105 -8.60 -26.56 -23.78
N THR A 106 -8.57 -27.69 -24.48
CA THR A 106 -9.70 -28.14 -25.32
C THR A 106 -10.99 -28.31 -24.52
N GLY A 107 -10.93 -28.83 -23.29
CA GLY A 107 -12.14 -29.10 -22.49
C GLY A 107 -12.87 -27.86 -21.99
N LEU A 108 -12.24 -26.67 -22.04
CA LEU A 108 -12.90 -25.41 -21.68
C LEU A 108 -13.80 -24.85 -22.79
N VAL A 109 -13.75 -25.45 -23.98
CA VAL A 109 -14.47 -24.98 -25.17
C VAL A 109 -15.35 -26.11 -25.73
N ASN A 110 -16.57 -25.77 -26.12
CA ASN A 110 -17.48 -26.64 -26.87
C ASN A 110 -17.79 -26.00 -28.23
N GLY A 111 -17.11 -26.45 -29.28
CA GLY A 111 -17.19 -25.85 -30.61
C GLY A 111 -16.53 -24.48 -30.64
N ASN A 112 -17.35 -23.43 -30.68
CA ASN A 112 -16.93 -22.01 -30.67
C ASN A 112 -17.51 -21.26 -29.45
N LYS A 113 -17.93 -21.99 -28.41
CA LYS A 113 -18.49 -21.44 -27.18
C LYS A 113 -17.76 -22.01 -25.97
N ILE A 114 -17.84 -21.32 -24.84
CA ILE A 114 -17.31 -21.81 -23.56
C ILE A 114 -18.09 -23.07 -23.14
N ASN A 115 -17.39 -24.04 -22.57
CA ASN A 115 -18.00 -25.23 -22.02
C ASN A 115 -18.54 -24.96 -20.61
N GLU A 116 -19.82 -24.59 -20.50
CA GLU A 116 -20.49 -24.28 -19.22
C GLU A 116 -20.55 -25.46 -18.23
N THR A 117 -20.23 -26.69 -18.67
CA THR A 117 -20.09 -27.86 -17.77
C THR A 117 -18.74 -27.89 -17.04
N LYS A 118 -17.77 -27.08 -17.49
CA LYS A 118 -16.41 -26.96 -16.98
C LYS A 118 -16.10 -25.56 -16.44
N VAL A 119 -16.72 -24.53 -16.98
CA VAL A 119 -16.54 -23.13 -16.58
C VAL A 119 -17.88 -22.56 -16.17
N ASP A 120 -18.00 -22.17 -14.90
CA ASP A 120 -19.23 -21.61 -14.36
C ASP A 120 -19.55 -20.26 -15.02
N ASN A 121 -20.76 -20.10 -15.57
CA ASN A 121 -21.18 -18.85 -16.21
C ASN A 121 -21.44 -17.69 -15.24
N SER A 122 -21.25 -17.90 -13.93
CA SER A 122 -21.19 -16.85 -12.91
C SER A 122 -19.75 -16.44 -12.53
N SER A 123 -18.72 -17.03 -13.15
CA SER A 123 -17.30 -16.83 -12.79
C SER A 123 -16.59 -15.76 -13.63
N ASN A 124 -15.56 -15.15 -13.05
CA ASN A 124 -14.65 -14.24 -13.76
C ASN A 124 -13.90 -14.98 -14.89
N MET A 125 -13.60 -16.27 -14.72
CA MET A 125 -13.04 -17.09 -15.81
C MET A 125 -13.98 -17.18 -17.03
N TYR A 126 -15.30 -17.27 -16.84
CA TYR A 126 -16.23 -17.31 -17.97
C TYR A 126 -16.25 -15.97 -18.72
N GLU A 127 -16.24 -14.87 -17.98
CA GLU A 127 -16.14 -13.52 -18.53
C GLU A 127 -14.84 -13.35 -19.34
N LEU A 128 -13.69 -13.70 -18.74
CA LEU A 128 -12.41 -13.72 -19.44
C LEU A 128 -12.48 -14.50 -20.75
N LEU A 129 -12.90 -15.77 -20.71
CA LEU A 129 -12.92 -16.62 -21.90
C LEU A 129 -13.91 -16.09 -22.96
N THR A 130 -14.95 -15.37 -22.56
CA THR A 130 -15.89 -14.73 -23.50
C THR A 130 -15.18 -13.66 -24.31
N ASP A 131 -14.32 -12.87 -23.67
CA ASP A 131 -13.56 -11.79 -24.30
C ASP A 131 -12.36 -12.30 -25.10
N LEU A 132 -11.73 -13.38 -24.63
CA LEU A 132 -10.53 -13.95 -25.24
C LEU A 132 -10.82 -14.78 -26.49
N LEU A 133 -11.84 -15.63 -26.49
CA LEU A 133 -12.10 -16.58 -27.59
C LEU A 133 -12.20 -15.96 -29.00
N PRO A 134 -12.69 -14.72 -29.18
CA PRO A 134 -12.73 -14.06 -30.48
C PRO A 134 -11.37 -13.52 -30.98
N GLN A 135 -10.33 -13.43 -30.13
CA GLN A 135 -9.07 -12.77 -30.45
C GLN A 135 -8.14 -13.65 -31.30
N GLU A 136 -7.42 -13.06 -32.25
CA GLU A 136 -6.60 -13.81 -33.22
C GLU A 136 -5.37 -14.51 -32.61
N ASN A 137 -4.85 -13.98 -31.52
CA ASN A 137 -3.73 -14.51 -30.73
C ASN A 137 -4.18 -15.47 -29.62
N VAL A 138 -5.46 -15.84 -29.58
CA VAL A 138 -6.00 -16.82 -28.66
C VAL A 138 -6.26 -18.13 -29.39
N LEU A 139 -5.55 -19.19 -28.97
CA LEU A 139 -5.53 -20.47 -29.67
C LEU A 139 -6.17 -21.56 -28.81
N VAL A 140 -7.07 -22.36 -29.40
CA VAL A 140 -7.61 -23.55 -28.72
C VAL A 140 -6.70 -24.74 -29.02
N GLU A 141 -6.26 -25.42 -27.96
CA GLU A 141 -5.23 -26.47 -27.97
C GLU A 141 -5.37 -27.51 -29.11
N ASN A 142 -6.57 -28.05 -29.35
CA ASN A 142 -6.81 -29.04 -30.41
C ASN A 142 -6.95 -28.46 -31.83
N LYS A 143 -6.91 -27.13 -31.98
CA LYS A 143 -7.02 -26.39 -33.25
C LYS A 143 -5.74 -25.61 -33.58
N ILE A 144 -4.68 -25.73 -32.78
CA ILE A 144 -3.44 -24.98 -32.97
C ILE A 144 -2.79 -25.34 -34.31
N ASP A 145 -2.61 -24.34 -35.17
CA ASP A 145 -1.69 -24.41 -36.30
C ASP A 145 -0.26 -24.06 -35.86
N LYS A 146 0.73 -24.84 -36.31
CA LYS A 146 2.12 -24.66 -35.90
C LYS A 146 2.72 -23.33 -36.37
N ASN A 147 2.34 -22.86 -37.56
CA ASN A 147 2.88 -21.61 -38.09
C ASN A 147 2.28 -20.41 -37.36
N THR A 148 0.98 -20.46 -37.04
CA THR A 148 0.31 -19.44 -36.22
C THR A 148 0.93 -19.34 -34.83
N LEU A 149 1.13 -20.48 -34.15
CA LEU A 149 1.78 -20.46 -32.83
C LEU A 149 3.21 -19.90 -32.93
N ALA A 150 3.98 -20.37 -33.92
CA ALA A 150 5.35 -19.90 -34.13
C ALA A 150 5.41 -18.40 -34.44
N PHE A 151 4.42 -17.83 -35.14
CA PHE A 151 4.34 -16.40 -35.38
C PHE A 151 4.23 -15.62 -34.06
N TYR A 152 3.23 -15.95 -33.23
CA TYR A 152 2.98 -15.22 -31.99
C TYR A 152 4.09 -15.41 -30.94
N THR A 153 4.67 -16.61 -30.82
CA THR A 153 5.76 -16.85 -29.86
C THR A 153 7.10 -16.23 -30.27
N ASN A 154 7.24 -15.75 -31.51
CA ASN A 154 8.42 -15.04 -32.00
C ASN A 154 8.27 -13.51 -31.90
N LEU A 155 7.17 -13.01 -31.35
CA LEU A 155 7.02 -11.58 -31.05
C LEU A 155 7.95 -11.22 -29.89
N GLU A 156 9.00 -10.45 -30.17
CA GLU A 156 9.91 -9.98 -29.13
C GLU A 156 9.26 -8.87 -28.32
N LYS A 157 9.41 -8.94 -27.00
CA LYS A 157 9.01 -7.88 -26.07
C LYS A 157 10.05 -6.74 -26.05
N PRO A 158 9.64 -5.50 -25.74
CA PRO A 158 10.61 -4.48 -25.37
C PRO A 158 11.44 -4.93 -24.16
N LYS A 159 12.68 -4.43 -24.06
CA LYS A 159 13.59 -4.70 -22.93
C LYS A 159 14.30 -3.42 -22.52
N ILE A 160 14.49 -3.27 -21.20
CA ILE A 160 15.37 -2.27 -20.61
C ILE A 160 16.75 -2.90 -20.47
N LEU A 161 17.74 -2.36 -21.18
CA LEU A 161 19.12 -2.81 -21.13
C LEU A 161 19.95 -1.81 -20.33
N PHE A 162 20.17 -2.10 -19.05
CA PHE A 162 21.03 -1.29 -18.20
C PHE A 162 22.49 -1.35 -18.62
N GLU A 163 23.18 -0.22 -18.53
CA GLU A 163 24.63 -0.21 -18.56
C GLU A 163 25.21 -0.90 -17.32
N LYS A 164 26.49 -1.29 -17.38
CA LYS A 164 27.19 -1.78 -16.20
C LYS A 164 27.19 -0.70 -15.12
N ASN A 165 26.68 -1.00 -13.92
CA ASN A 165 26.44 -0.03 -12.85
C ASN A 165 25.49 1.11 -13.27
N GLY A 166 24.56 0.82 -14.19
CA GLY A 166 23.52 1.73 -14.64
C GLY A 166 22.26 1.70 -13.77
N GLN A 167 22.29 1.01 -12.63
CA GLN A 167 21.21 0.98 -11.66
C GLN A 167 21.70 1.57 -10.33
N PRO A 168 20.79 2.06 -9.48
CA PRO A 168 21.12 2.35 -8.09
C PRO A 168 21.71 1.11 -7.39
N PRO A 169 22.66 1.29 -6.45
CA PRO A 169 23.24 0.19 -5.68
C PRO A 169 22.15 -0.57 -4.93
N SER A 170 22.26 -1.90 -4.94
CA SER A 170 21.25 -2.75 -4.31
C SER A 170 21.43 -2.77 -2.80
N ALA A 171 20.36 -2.51 -2.05
CA ALA A 171 20.34 -2.63 -0.59
C ALA A 171 20.20 -4.08 -0.10
N ILE A 172 19.88 -5.02 -0.99
CA ILE A 172 19.62 -6.42 -0.64
C ILE A 172 20.94 -7.15 -0.45
N GLY A 173 21.09 -7.79 0.71
CA GLY A 173 22.20 -8.69 1.00
C GLY A 173 21.77 -10.14 0.89
N ASP A 174 22.00 -10.89 1.96
CA ASP A 174 21.68 -12.31 2.03
C ASP A 174 20.86 -12.64 3.29
N THR A 175 20.82 -13.93 3.65
CA THR A 175 20.14 -14.38 4.86
C THR A 175 20.80 -13.85 6.13
N ASN A 176 22.04 -13.34 6.09
CA ASN A 176 22.80 -12.85 7.22
C ASN A 176 22.67 -11.35 7.43
N GLY A 177 22.12 -10.59 6.48
CA GLY A 177 21.86 -9.16 6.65
C GLY A 177 21.83 -8.39 5.32
N PRO A 178 21.65 -7.05 5.40
CA PRO A 178 21.55 -6.21 4.22
C PRO A 178 22.93 -6.04 3.55
N SER A 179 22.92 -5.50 2.32
CA SER A 179 24.17 -5.09 1.69
C SER A 179 24.79 -3.89 2.42
N ASN A 180 26.09 -3.67 2.19
CA ASN A 180 26.79 -2.44 2.60
C ASN A 180 26.90 -1.45 1.43
N GLU A 181 26.05 -1.58 0.41
CA GLU A 181 26.01 -0.65 -0.72
C GLU A 181 24.93 0.40 -0.49
N TYR A 182 25.31 1.68 -0.63
CA TYR A 182 24.43 2.82 -0.40
C TYR A 182 24.50 3.80 -1.55
N LEU A 183 23.42 4.56 -1.72
CA LEU A 183 23.41 5.74 -2.58
C LEU A 183 24.53 6.69 -2.18
N LYS A 184 25.33 7.13 -3.16
CA LYS A 184 26.47 8.04 -2.96
C LYS A 184 26.06 9.52 -2.92
N LYS A 185 24.86 9.81 -3.41
CA LYS A 185 24.24 11.13 -3.48
C LYS A 185 22.76 10.96 -3.16
N ASN A 186 22.05 12.07 -2.92
CA ASN A 186 20.60 12.06 -2.77
C ASN A 186 19.87 11.97 -4.12
N GLU A 187 20.26 11.04 -4.99
CA GLU A 187 19.69 10.91 -6.32
C GLU A 187 19.59 9.43 -6.70
N LEU A 188 18.43 9.02 -7.18
CA LEU A 188 18.24 7.77 -7.92
C LEU A 188 18.75 8.01 -9.34
N GLU A 189 19.69 7.18 -9.81
CA GLU A 189 20.31 7.31 -11.14
C GLU A 189 20.13 6.00 -11.93
N TYR A 190 19.56 6.08 -13.13
CA TYR A 190 19.38 4.95 -14.05
C TYR A 190 19.99 5.25 -15.42
N ARG A 191 20.87 4.37 -15.93
CA ARG A 191 21.47 4.43 -17.27
C ARG A 191 21.09 3.20 -18.06
N PHE A 192 20.31 3.39 -19.12
CA PHE A 192 19.79 2.27 -19.92
C PHE A 192 19.53 2.66 -21.38
N SER A 193 19.35 1.63 -22.20
CA SER A 193 18.81 1.73 -23.55
C SER A 193 17.59 0.81 -23.73
N ILE A 194 16.76 1.13 -24.70
CA ILE A 194 15.56 0.33 -25.03
C ILE A 194 15.86 -0.56 -26.23
N GLN A 195 15.58 -1.86 -26.13
CA GLN A 195 15.64 -2.80 -27.25
C GLN A 195 14.23 -3.30 -27.58
N HIS A 196 13.85 -3.30 -28.86
CA HIS A 196 12.63 -3.95 -29.34
C HIS A 196 12.73 -4.23 -30.85
N ASN A 197 13.06 -5.46 -31.26
CA ASN A 197 13.31 -5.77 -32.68
C ASN A 197 12.01 -6.09 -33.45
N SER A 198 10.91 -6.42 -32.75
CA SER A 198 9.59 -6.68 -33.35
C SER A 198 8.72 -5.43 -33.53
N ALA A 199 9.25 -4.23 -33.26
CA ALA A 199 8.52 -2.99 -33.51
C ALA A 199 8.22 -2.83 -35.01
N ALA A 200 6.94 -2.63 -35.37
CA ALA A 200 6.46 -2.51 -36.76
C ALA A 200 7.19 -1.44 -37.61
N SER A 201 7.88 -0.49 -36.96
CA SER A 201 8.85 0.41 -37.59
C SER A 201 9.94 0.80 -36.57
N MET A 202 11.14 0.22 -36.70
CA MET A 202 12.31 0.55 -35.85
C MET A 202 12.69 2.04 -35.91
N THR A 203 12.28 2.77 -36.96
CA THR A 203 12.57 4.21 -37.12
C THR A 203 11.56 5.15 -36.44
N SER A 204 10.38 4.66 -36.04
CA SER A 204 9.32 5.50 -35.44
C SER A 204 8.81 5.02 -34.08
N ALA A 205 9.23 3.84 -33.61
CA ALA A 205 8.88 3.36 -32.28
C ALA A 205 9.45 4.28 -31.20
N THR A 206 8.57 4.79 -30.34
CA THR A 206 8.96 5.60 -29.18
C THR A 206 8.28 5.09 -27.92
N TYR A 207 8.89 5.37 -26.77
CA TYR A 207 8.45 4.87 -25.48
C TYR A 207 8.29 5.99 -24.47
N HIS A 208 7.21 5.88 -23.70
CA HIS A 208 7.06 6.57 -22.43
C HIS A 208 7.92 5.91 -21.36
N CYS A 209 8.42 6.68 -20.39
CA CYS A 209 9.21 6.19 -19.28
C CYS A 209 8.62 6.69 -17.96
N GLU A 210 8.47 5.79 -17.01
CA GLU A 210 7.89 6.02 -15.69
C GLU A 210 8.80 5.41 -14.63
N LEU A 211 8.84 6.02 -13.45
CA LEU A 211 9.55 5.51 -12.29
C LEU A 211 8.57 5.44 -11.13
N PHE A 212 8.45 4.27 -10.54
CA PHE A 212 7.62 4.05 -9.37
C PHE A 212 8.49 3.77 -8.14
N VAL A 213 7.98 4.14 -6.98
CA VAL A 213 8.51 3.70 -5.68
C VAL A 213 7.37 3.16 -4.85
N ASP A 214 7.55 1.96 -4.31
CA ASP A 214 6.65 1.35 -3.33
C ASP A 214 6.85 2.07 -1.98
N LEU A 215 5.91 2.95 -1.65
CA LEU A 215 5.99 3.84 -0.49
C LEU A 215 5.41 3.16 0.76
N ASN A 216 4.43 2.27 0.58
CA ASN A 216 3.72 1.61 1.67
C ASN A 216 4.35 0.24 2.06
N ALA A 217 5.33 -0.23 1.28
CA ALA A 217 6.05 -1.51 1.41
C ALA A 217 5.17 -2.76 1.24
N ASP A 218 4.10 -2.67 0.46
CA ASP A 218 3.22 -3.79 0.12
C ASP A 218 3.68 -4.57 -1.14
N GLY A 219 4.68 -4.06 -1.86
CA GLY A 219 5.25 -4.66 -3.07
C GLY A 219 4.46 -4.45 -4.36
N VAL A 220 3.27 -3.87 -4.28
CA VAL A 220 2.50 -3.41 -5.44
C VAL A 220 2.93 -1.97 -5.74
N PHE A 221 2.89 -1.60 -7.02
CA PHE A 221 3.20 -0.24 -7.44
C PHE A 221 1.93 0.36 -8.03
N SER A 222 1.34 1.33 -7.35
CA SER A 222 0.11 1.98 -7.79
C SER A 222 0.31 2.73 -9.11
N GLU A 223 -0.43 2.34 -10.16
CA GLU A 223 -0.29 2.88 -11.53
C GLU A 223 -1.33 3.96 -11.89
N GLY A 224 -2.31 4.21 -11.01
CA GLY A 224 -3.35 5.20 -11.24
C GLY A 224 -2.80 6.61 -11.47
N GLU A 225 -3.50 7.44 -12.26
CA GLU A 225 -3.03 8.80 -12.59
C GLU A 225 -2.69 9.63 -11.35
N ASN A 226 -3.39 9.39 -10.23
CA ASN A 226 -3.23 10.09 -8.96
C ASN A 226 -2.33 9.40 -7.94
N SER A 227 -1.70 8.29 -8.31
CA SER A 227 -0.80 7.54 -7.44
C SER A 227 0.38 8.40 -6.97
N ALA A 228 0.64 8.38 -5.67
CA ALA A 228 1.86 8.97 -5.09
C ALA A 228 3.11 8.14 -5.41
N GLU A 229 2.93 6.89 -5.81
CA GLU A 229 4.03 5.97 -6.11
C GLU A 229 4.58 6.17 -7.52
N ASN A 230 3.79 6.67 -8.47
CA ASN A 230 4.27 7.08 -9.80
C ASN A 230 4.94 8.47 -9.72
N LEU A 231 6.28 8.48 -9.71
CA LEU A 231 7.06 9.70 -9.52
C LEU A 231 6.98 10.61 -10.76
N ARG A 232 6.31 11.76 -10.61
CA ARG A 232 6.09 12.73 -11.69
C ARG A 232 7.28 13.66 -11.96
N ASP A 233 8.22 13.71 -11.03
CA ASP A 233 9.35 14.65 -10.96
C ASP A 233 10.67 14.09 -11.53
N ILE A 234 10.60 12.97 -12.27
CA ILE A 234 11.78 12.40 -12.93
C ILE A 234 12.34 13.31 -14.02
N LYS A 235 13.67 13.35 -14.13
CA LYS A 235 14.41 14.06 -15.16
C LYS A 235 15.07 13.04 -16.09
N ILE A 236 14.88 13.18 -17.40
CA ILE A 236 15.45 12.27 -18.40
C ILE A 236 16.41 13.04 -19.30
N TYR A 237 17.58 12.47 -19.56
CA TYR A 237 18.61 13.02 -20.44
C TYR A 237 18.98 12.02 -21.53
N ASP A 238 19.31 12.51 -22.71
CA ASP A 238 19.89 11.71 -23.79
C ASP A 238 21.40 11.50 -23.61
N ALA A 239 22.01 10.72 -24.51
CA ALA A 239 23.44 10.44 -24.52
C ALA A 239 24.35 11.69 -24.64
N TYR A 240 23.80 12.85 -24.99
CA TYR A 240 24.52 14.12 -25.12
C TYR A 240 24.24 15.06 -23.94
N ASN A 241 23.61 14.56 -22.86
CA ASN A 241 23.15 15.32 -21.69
C ASN A 241 22.11 16.40 -21.99
N ASN A 242 21.40 16.30 -23.12
CA ASN A 242 20.25 17.15 -23.36
C ASN A 242 19.04 16.56 -22.64
N GLN A 243 18.31 17.41 -21.93
CA GLN A 243 17.09 16.97 -21.27
C GLN A 243 16.01 16.62 -22.31
N VAL A 244 15.41 15.45 -22.15
CA VAL A 244 14.24 15.00 -22.89
C VAL A 244 13.00 15.47 -22.13
N LEU A 245 12.19 16.35 -22.71
CA LEU A 245 10.90 16.72 -22.12
C LEU A 245 9.77 15.87 -22.68
N LYS A 246 8.60 15.92 -22.04
CA LYS A 246 7.35 15.29 -22.49
C LYS A 246 6.77 16.02 -23.70
N GLY A 247 6.25 15.26 -24.67
CA GLY A 247 5.52 15.76 -25.84
C GLY A 247 4.20 16.48 -25.48
N LYS A 248 3.47 16.95 -26.49
CA LYS A 248 2.15 17.59 -26.30
C LYS A 248 1.10 16.64 -25.72
N ASP A 249 1.31 15.35 -25.89
CA ASP A 249 0.51 14.24 -25.36
C ASP A 249 0.85 13.89 -23.91
N GLY A 250 1.77 14.62 -23.27
CA GLY A 250 2.21 14.36 -21.91
C GLY A 250 3.19 13.19 -21.77
N LYS A 251 3.69 12.62 -22.88
CA LYS A 251 4.56 11.43 -22.85
C LYS A 251 5.99 11.73 -23.27
N TYR A 252 6.97 11.07 -22.64
CA TYR A 252 8.29 10.93 -23.23
C TYR A 252 8.24 10.13 -24.54
N HIS A 253 9.15 10.45 -25.48
CA HIS A 253 9.29 9.75 -26.76
C HIS A 253 10.70 9.18 -26.92
N LEU A 254 11.06 8.26 -26.02
CA LEU A 254 12.38 7.62 -26.01
C LEU A 254 12.52 6.65 -27.18
N LYS A 255 13.65 6.68 -27.88
CA LYS A 255 13.92 5.85 -29.06
C LYS A 255 14.67 4.58 -28.70
N VAL A 256 14.40 3.51 -29.46
CA VAL A 256 15.18 2.27 -29.36
C VAL A 256 16.66 2.51 -29.68
N ASN A 257 17.54 1.69 -29.11
CA ASN A 257 18.99 1.71 -29.31
C ASN A 257 19.65 3.07 -29.01
N THR A 258 19.00 3.92 -28.22
CA THR A 258 19.53 5.19 -27.73
C THR A 258 19.76 5.09 -26.23
N GLN A 259 20.88 5.61 -25.74
CA GLN A 259 21.17 5.66 -24.30
C GLN A 259 20.42 6.83 -23.66
N TYR A 260 19.83 6.54 -22.50
CA TYR A 260 19.12 7.49 -21.67
C TYR A 260 19.61 7.43 -20.23
N TYR A 261 19.52 8.58 -19.57
CA TYR A 261 19.86 8.77 -18.18
C TYR A 261 18.66 9.34 -17.45
N VAL A 262 18.07 8.58 -16.53
CA VAL A 262 16.92 9.00 -15.71
C VAL A 262 17.42 9.30 -14.31
N THR A 263 17.04 10.46 -13.78
CA THR A 263 17.33 10.81 -12.39
C THR A 263 16.13 11.31 -11.63
N ARG A 264 16.19 11.13 -10.30
CA ARG A 264 15.22 11.68 -9.36
C ARG A 264 15.88 11.94 -8.00
N THR A 265 15.78 13.18 -7.51
CA THR A 265 16.30 13.57 -6.19
C THR A 265 15.50 12.93 -5.06
N ILE A 266 16.16 12.38 -4.04
CA ILE A 266 15.51 11.86 -2.82
C ILE A 266 15.67 12.85 -1.66
N PRO A 267 14.74 12.88 -0.68
CA PRO A 267 14.90 13.74 0.49
C PRO A 267 16.13 13.41 1.31
N ASP A 268 16.78 14.43 1.86
CA ASP A 268 17.98 14.29 2.70
C ASP A 268 17.76 13.41 3.92
N ASN A 269 16.55 13.42 4.48
CA ASN A 269 16.17 12.67 5.67
C ASN A 269 15.44 11.35 5.37
N TYR A 270 15.39 10.91 4.11
CA TYR A 270 14.77 9.66 3.73
C TYR A 270 15.76 8.49 3.83
N TYR A 271 15.58 7.68 4.86
CA TYR A 271 16.46 6.54 5.18
C TYR A 271 15.79 5.17 5.07
N LYS A 272 14.49 5.13 4.71
CA LYS A 272 13.79 3.87 4.46
C LYS A 272 14.31 3.23 3.17
N LEU A 273 14.20 1.92 3.09
CA LEU A 273 14.39 1.17 1.86
C LEU A 273 13.49 1.75 0.75
N ILE A 274 14.08 1.99 -0.42
CA ILE A 274 13.39 2.44 -1.62
C ILE A 274 13.29 1.23 -2.54
N GLN A 275 12.12 0.58 -2.57
CA GLN A 275 11.78 -0.40 -3.60
C GLN A 275 11.27 0.37 -4.82
N TRP A 276 11.94 0.24 -5.97
CA TRP A 276 11.65 1.01 -7.18
C TRP A 276 11.27 0.10 -8.35
N LYS A 277 10.48 0.64 -9.29
CA LYS A 277 10.16 0.03 -10.60
C LYS A 277 10.40 1.06 -11.70
N LEU A 278 11.29 0.77 -12.64
CA LEU A 278 11.46 1.56 -13.85
C LEU A 278 10.67 0.89 -14.98
N GLN A 279 9.74 1.61 -15.60
CA GLN A 279 8.87 1.08 -16.65
C GLN A 279 8.99 1.89 -17.93
N ILE A 280 8.97 1.17 -19.06
CA ILE A 280 8.79 1.75 -20.39
C ILE A 280 7.52 1.21 -21.05
N THR A 281 6.76 2.08 -21.70
CA THR A 281 5.48 1.74 -22.34
C THR A 281 5.46 2.27 -23.77
N SER A 282 5.02 1.47 -24.73
CA SER A 282 5.00 1.85 -26.15
C SER A 282 4.02 3.00 -26.42
N ASN A 283 4.45 3.99 -27.21
CA ASN A 283 3.61 5.09 -27.67
C ASN A 283 2.83 4.79 -28.96
N LEU A 284 2.88 3.54 -29.46
CA LEU A 284 2.07 3.13 -30.60
C LEU A 284 0.57 3.14 -30.26
N GLU A 285 -0.29 3.16 -31.27
CA GLU A 285 -1.73 2.94 -31.09
C GLU A 285 -1.96 1.58 -30.43
N ASN A 286 -2.74 1.53 -29.35
CA ASN A 286 -2.90 0.37 -28.45
C ASN A 286 -1.60 -0.12 -27.76
N GLY A 287 -0.53 0.68 -27.80
CA GLY A 287 0.78 0.36 -27.23
C GLY A 287 0.85 0.41 -25.70
N GLN A 288 -0.21 0.87 -25.02
CA GLN A 288 -0.25 0.93 -23.55
C GLN A 288 -0.05 -0.43 -22.87
N TYR A 289 -0.36 -1.53 -23.58
CA TYR A 289 -0.18 -2.89 -23.08
C TYR A 289 1.21 -3.46 -23.42
N ILE A 290 1.92 -2.85 -24.37
CA ILE A 290 3.28 -3.24 -24.75
C ILE A 290 4.27 -2.49 -23.86
N ARG A 291 4.65 -3.12 -22.75
CA ARG A 291 5.55 -2.54 -21.75
C ARG A 291 6.68 -3.48 -21.33
N ALA A 292 7.70 -2.91 -20.71
CA ALA A 292 8.74 -3.63 -19.98
C ALA A 292 9.05 -2.88 -18.70
N SER A 293 9.34 -3.61 -17.64
CA SER A 293 9.69 -3.02 -16.36
C SER A 293 10.81 -3.80 -15.68
N GLU A 294 11.57 -3.11 -14.84
CA GLU A 294 12.63 -3.67 -14.01
C GLU A 294 12.46 -3.11 -12.60
N THR A 295 12.67 -3.96 -11.58
CA THR A 295 12.53 -3.58 -10.18
C THR A 295 13.85 -3.72 -9.42
N GLY A 296 13.99 -2.96 -8.34
CA GLY A 296 15.13 -3.10 -7.46
C GLY A 296 14.92 -2.41 -6.12
N TYR A 297 15.93 -2.50 -5.27
CA TYR A 297 15.90 -1.98 -3.91
C TYR A 297 17.14 -1.17 -3.65
N THR A 298 17.00 0.06 -3.19
CA THR A 298 18.13 0.91 -2.85
C THR A 298 17.89 1.66 -1.55
N LYS A 299 18.96 2.26 -1.02
CA LYS A 299 18.95 2.84 0.31
C LYS A 299 20.05 3.90 0.44
N LYS A 300 19.78 4.90 1.28
CA LYS A 300 20.78 5.82 1.82
C LYS A 300 21.33 5.30 3.15
N GLU A 301 22.63 5.50 3.39
CA GLU A 301 23.21 5.23 4.70
C GLU A 301 22.61 6.18 5.76
N THR A 302 22.14 5.64 6.88
CA THR A 302 21.66 6.44 8.01
C THR A 302 22.83 6.76 8.94
N PRO A 303 23.19 8.05 9.10
CA PRO A 303 24.19 8.44 10.10
C PRO A 303 23.73 8.05 11.51
N GLU A 304 24.65 7.61 12.37
CA GLU A 304 24.32 7.13 13.73
C GLU A 304 23.57 8.20 14.57
N ASP A 305 23.94 9.47 14.43
CA ASP A 305 23.32 10.62 15.11
C ASP A 305 21.96 11.03 14.52
N LYS A 306 21.58 10.45 13.37
CA LYS A 306 20.32 10.71 12.66
C LYS A 306 19.34 9.55 12.69
N LYS A 307 19.69 8.42 13.33
CA LYS A 307 18.78 7.27 13.44
C LYS A 307 17.54 7.65 14.26
N PRO A 308 16.34 7.64 13.66
CA PRO A 308 15.12 7.85 14.42
C PRO A 308 14.87 6.63 15.33
N THR A 309 14.03 6.80 16.34
CA THR A 309 13.56 5.69 17.18
C THR A 309 12.11 5.37 16.81
N VAL A 310 11.88 4.16 16.33
CA VAL A 310 10.55 3.60 16.06
C VAL A 310 10.01 2.97 17.33
N LYS A 311 8.90 3.50 17.82
CA LYS A 311 8.21 3.04 19.02
C LYS A 311 7.12 2.05 18.67
N VAL A 312 7.29 0.82 19.15
CA VAL A 312 6.38 -0.30 18.89
C VAL A 312 5.64 -0.67 20.17
N LEU A 313 4.32 -0.77 20.11
CA LEU A 313 3.50 -1.27 21.20
C LEU A 313 3.08 -2.73 20.93
N GLN A 314 3.45 -3.67 21.80
CA GLN A 314 2.87 -5.01 21.83
C GLN A 314 1.70 -5.07 22.83
N ILE A 315 0.52 -5.47 22.35
CA ILE A 315 -0.66 -5.82 23.15
C ILE A 315 -0.83 -7.35 23.12
N HIS A 316 -0.65 -8.01 24.26
CA HIS A 316 -0.74 -9.48 24.37
C HIS A 316 -1.88 -9.95 25.30
N SER A 317 -2.29 -11.23 25.20
CA SER A 317 -3.27 -11.83 26.13
C SER A 317 -2.86 -11.75 27.61
N ASP A 318 -3.85 -11.78 28.52
CA ASP A 318 -3.60 -11.79 29.96
C ASP A 318 -2.81 -13.05 30.38
N LEU A 319 -1.65 -12.84 31.03
CA LEU A 319 -0.77 -13.91 31.47
C LEU A 319 -1.38 -14.78 32.59
N ASN A 320 -2.42 -14.28 33.26
CA ASN A 320 -3.11 -14.99 34.34
C ASN A 320 -3.95 -16.17 33.83
N LYS A 321 -4.36 -16.18 32.56
CA LYS A 321 -5.16 -17.28 32.02
C LYS A 321 -4.30 -18.54 31.80
N SER A 322 -4.82 -19.70 32.21
CA SER A 322 -4.03 -20.94 32.32
C SER A 322 -3.84 -21.70 31.00
N ASN A 323 -4.71 -21.48 30.01
CA ASN A 323 -4.78 -22.38 28.85
C ASN A 323 -4.22 -21.78 27.55
N TYR A 324 -4.13 -20.44 27.42
CA TYR A 324 -3.84 -19.77 26.14
C TYR A 324 -2.95 -18.53 26.31
N ARG A 325 -1.74 -18.75 26.78
CA ARG A 325 -0.77 -17.68 27.05
C ARG A 325 -0.11 -17.17 25.77
N PRO A 326 0.40 -15.92 25.77
CA PRO A 326 1.24 -15.48 24.68
C PRO A 326 2.46 -16.39 24.59
N SER A 327 2.69 -16.93 23.39
CA SER A 327 3.83 -17.76 23.02
C SER A 327 5.08 -16.94 22.73
N TRP A 328 4.93 -15.62 22.56
CA TRP A 328 6.03 -14.68 22.38
C TRP A 328 5.73 -13.33 23.06
N ILE A 329 6.54 -12.97 24.05
CA ILE A 329 6.55 -11.62 24.66
C ILE A 329 7.84 -10.93 24.22
N LEU A 330 7.69 -9.74 23.63
CA LEU A 330 8.78 -8.94 23.08
C LEU A 330 9.36 -8.01 24.14
N THR A 331 9.98 -8.59 25.16
CA THR A 331 10.62 -7.85 26.25
C THR A 331 12.06 -8.27 26.48
N GLU A 332 12.89 -7.28 26.80
CA GLU A 332 14.26 -7.49 27.26
C GLU A 332 14.38 -7.59 28.78
N ASP A 333 13.31 -7.29 29.54
CA ASP A 333 13.29 -7.37 31.00
C ASP A 333 13.14 -8.83 31.45
N PRO A 334 14.19 -9.44 32.02
CA PRO A 334 14.11 -10.82 32.51
C PRO A 334 13.12 -10.97 33.68
N ASN A 335 12.73 -9.85 34.32
CA ASN A 335 11.78 -9.83 35.43
C ASN A 335 10.36 -9.50 35.00
N TYR A 336 10.06 -9.31 33.71
CA TYR A 336 8.71 -8.91 33.26
C TYR A 336 7.61 -9.80 33.84
N TYR A 337 7.75 -11.12 33.70
CA TYR A 337 6.80 -12.09 34.28
C TYR A 337 6.75 -12.05 35.81
N LEU A 338 7.90 -11.89 36.48
CA LEU A 338 7.95 -11.78 37.95
C LEU A 338 7.22 -10.53 38.44
N ASN A 339 7.44 -9.41 37.76
CA ASN A 339 6.82 -8.12 38.06
C ASN A 339 5.30 -8.19 37.81
N TYR A 340 4.87 -8.83 36.72
CA TYR A 340 3.46 -9.09 36.43
C TYR A 340 2.78 -9.93 37.52
N ILE A 341 3.40 -11.06 37.90
CA ILE A 341 2.89 -11.94 38.96
C ILE A 341 2.75 -11.18 40.28
N LYS A 342 3.74 -10.34 40.64
CA LYS A 342 3.69 -9.49 41.84
C LYS A 342 2.59 -8.45 41.75
N LYS A 343 2.48 -7.73 40.62
CA LYS A 343 1.50 -6.66 40.38
C LYS A 343 0.07 -7.14 40.58
N TYR A 344 -0.25 -8.36 40.10
CA TYR A 344 -1.60 -8.93 40.17
C TYR A 344 -1.79 -9.98 41.28
N ASN A 345 -0.81 -10.14 42.17
CA ASN A 345 -0.84 -11.12 43.28
C ASN A 345 -1.19 -12.56 42.84
N LEU A 346 -0.58 -13.03 41.76
CA LEU A 346 -0.88 -14.33 41.14
C LEU A 346 -0.08 -15.47 41.79
N PRO A 347 -0.62 -16.71 41.84
CA PRO A 347 0.13 -17.86 42.36
C PRO A 347 1.35 -18.17 41.48
N ASN A 348 2.52 -18.32 42.11
CA ASN A 348 3.79 -18.61 41.44
C ASN A 348 3.83 -20.05 40.89
N LYS A 349 3.20 -20.28 39.74
CA LYS A 349 3.03 -21.61 39.12
C LYS A 349 3.86 -21.78 37.83
N TYR A 350 4.74 -20.84 37.49
CA TYR A 350 5.24 -20.69 36.11
C TYR A 350 6.74 -20.43 36.04
N ASN A 351 7.38 -20.85 34.95
CA ASN A 351 8.78 -20.53 34.66
C ASN A 351 8.90 -19.02 34.36
N THR A 352 9.69 -18.30 35.16
CA THR A 352 9.59 -16.85 35.35
C THR A 352 10.60 -16.00 34.57
N SER A 353 11.41 -16.60 33.69
CA SER A 353 12.47 -15.91 32.96
C SER A 353 12.41 -16.23 31.46
N TYR A 354 11.51 -15.57 30.73
CA TYR A 354 11.50 -15.61 29.27
C TYR A 354 11.99 -14.28 28.70
N LYS A 355 13.08 -14.32 27.93
CA LYS A 355 13.62 -13.21 27.14
C LYS A 355 14.08 -13.76 25.79
N ASP A 356 13.67 -13.14 24.69
CA ASP A 356 14.16 -13.49 23.35
C ASP A 356 15.40 -12.67 22.97
N THR A 357 16.55 -13.01 23.56
CA THR A 357 17.80 -12.27 23.33
C THR A 357 18.25 -12.34 21.86
N GLU A 358 17.94 -13.43 21.16
CA GLU A 358 18.30 -13.58 19.74
C GLU A 358 17.56 -12.56 18.87
N PHE A 359 16.25 -12.38 19.08
CA PHE A 359 15.45 -11.41 18.33
C PHE A 359 15.99 -9.99 18.49
N PHE A 360 16.23 -9.54 19.73
CA PHE A 360 16.77 -8.20 19.99
C PHE A 360 18.21 -8.03 19.48
N ASN A 361 19.02 -9.10 19.49
CA ASN A 361 20.36 -9.06 18.92
C ASN A 361 20.31 -8.91 17.39
N LEU A 362 19.39 -9.60 16.71
CA LEU A 362 19.19 -9.47 15.28
C LEU A 362 18.78 -8.04 14.91
N ILE A 363 17.82 -7.44 15.64
CA ILE A 363 17.40 -6.05 15.43
C ILE A 363 18.61 -5.11 15.56
N ARG A 364 19.29 -5.11 16.72
CA ARG A 364 20.42 -4.19 16.97
C ARG A 364 21.58 -4.37 15.99
N SER A 365 21.79 -5.59 15.50
CA SER A 365 22.92 -5.89 14.62
C SER A 365 22.65 -5.53 13.16
N TYR A 366 21.41 -5.65 12.69
CA TYR A 366 21.10 -5.62 11.25
C TYR A 366 20.06 -4.58 10.82
N VAL A 367 19.24 -4.06 11.74
CA VAL A 367 18.40 -2.90 11.45
C VAL A 367 19.29 -1.66 11.60
N LYS A 368 19.72 -1.11 10.46
CA LYS A 368 20.60 0.07 10.41
C LYS A 368 19.84 1.37 10.18
N ASP A 369 18.57 1.27 9.81
CA ASP A 369 17.73 2.38 9.37
C ASP A 369 17.29 3.25 10.55
N PHE A 370 16.99 2.62 11.69
CA PHE A 370 16.44 3.24 12.90
C PHE A 370 16.66 2.35 14.12
N ASN A 371 16.45 2.92 15.31
CA ASN A 371 16.37 2.18 16.56
C ASN A 371 14.95 1.68 16.78
N VAL A 372 14.78 0.48 17.37
CA VAL A 372 13.47 -0.05 17.74
C VAL A 372 13.33 -0.03 19.26
N ASP A 373 12.29 0.64 19.74
CA ASP A 373 11.90 0.63 21.15
C ASP A 373 10.56 -0.08 21.29
N ILE A 374 10.51 -1.17 22.05
CA ILE A 374 9.30 -2.01 22.18
C ILE A 374 8.73 -1.86 23.60
N THR A 375 7.54 -1.27 23.68
CA THR A 375 6.70 -1.29 24.87
C THR A 375 5.76 -2.49 24.83
N THR A 376 5.67 -3.24 25.91
CA THR A 376 4.83 -4.45 25.99
C THR A 376 3.83 -4.33 27.13
N MET A 377 2.56 -4.67 26.87
CA MET A 377 1.50 -4.71 27.88
C MET A 377 0.39 -5.71 27.54
N ASP A 378 -0.43 -6.06 28.54
CA ASP A 378 -1.59 -6.91 28.32
C ASP A 378 -2.84 -6.13 27.82
N VAL A 379 -3.86 -6.87 27.34
CA VAL A 379 -5.12 -6.29 26.84
C VAL A 379 -5.87 -5.39 27.84
N ASN A 380 -5.78 -5.66 29.15
CA ASN A 380 -6.43 -4.86 30.19
C ASN A 380 -5.62 -3.58 30.47
N GLU A 381 -4.29 -3.69 30.49
CA GLU A 381 -3.41 -2.52 30.61
C GLU A 381 -3.64 -1.54 29.46
N TYR A 382 -3.66 -2.03 28.23
CA TYR A 382 -3.98 -1.23 27.05
C TYR A 382 -5.33 -0.54 27.20
N ALA A 383 -6.39 -1.30 27.53
CA ALA A 383 -7.72 -0.73 27.71
C ALA A 383 -7.72 0.39 28.78
N ASN A 384 -7.02 0.20 29.91
CA ASN A 384 -6.94 1.23 30.95
C ASN A 384 -6.17 2.47 30.50
N TYR A 385 -5.05 2.32 29.78
CA TYR A 385 -4.32 3.47 29.23
C TYR A 385 -5.14 4.24 28.21
N TYR A 386 -5.78 3.53 27.26
CA TYR A 386 -6.66 4.14 26.28
C TYR A 386 -7.80 4.95 26.91
N LEU A 387 -8.29 4.53 28.08
CA LEU A 387 -9.37 5.22 28.78
C LEU A 387 -8.89 6.34 29.72
N GLY A 388 -7.58 6.55 29.87
CA GLY A 388 -7.04 7.48 30.87
C GLY A 388 -7.23 7.01 32.32
N ARG A 389 -7.39 5.69 32.53
CA ARG A 389 -7.61 5.04 33.85
C ARG A 389 -6.35 4.39 34.40
N SER A 390 -5.18 4.84 33.94
CA SER A 390 -3.89 4.27 34.31
C SER A 390 -3.68 4.27 35.82
N VAL A 391 -3.07 3.19 36.33
CA VAL A 391 -2.51 3.13 37.70
C VAL A 391 -1.24 3.98 37.83
N ASP A 392 -0.59 4.30 36.71
CA ASP A 392 0.47 5.29 36.62
C ASP A 392 -0.16 6.68 36.41
N THR A 393 -0.14 7.50 37.47
CA THR A 393 -0.71 8.85 37.48
C THR A 393 0.08 9.87 36.64
N SER A 394 1.22 9.48 36.05
CA SER A 394 1.98 10.34 35.14
C SER A 394 1.41 10.40 33.73
N VAL A 395 0.52 9.47 33.37
CA VAL A 395 -0.15 9.47 32.05
C VAL A 395 -1.40 10.35 32.11
N THR A 396 -1.31 11.55 31.52
CA THR A 396 -2.37 12.57 31.54
C THR A 396 -3.25 12.57 30.30
N THR A 397 -2.89 11.82 29.25
CA THR A 397 -3.57 11.83 27.94
C THR A 397 -4.36 10.53 27.72
N ALA A 398 -5.56 10.60 27.14
CA ALA A 398 -6.47 9.47 26.92
C ALA A 398 -6.91 9.37 25.45
N GLY A 399 -7.44 8.22 25.03
CA GLY A 399 -8.00 7.99 23.71
C GLY A 399 -6.95 7.79 22.61
N GLN A 400 -7.31 8.17 21.37
CA GLN A 400 -6.44 8.07 20.19
C GLN A 400 -5.11 8.82 20.37
N ASP A 401 -5.12 9.92 21.14
CA ASP A 401 -3.92 10.68 21.48
C ASP A 401 -2.86 9.83 22.19
N TRP A 402 -3.27 8.86 23.01
CA TRP A 402 -2.31 7.97 23.66
C TRP A 402 -1.66 7.01 22.68
N LEU A 403 -2.41 6.46 21.71
CA LEU A 403 -1.84 5.59 20.67
C LEU A 403 -0.90 6.36 19.73
N SER A 404 -1.12 7.66 19.54
CA SER A 404 -0.32 8.51 18.65
C SER A 404 1.17 8.62 19.01
N GLN A 405 1.57 8.18 20.20
CA GLN A 405 2.97 8.12 20.62
C GLN A 405 3.74 6.92 20.04
N PHE A 406 3.03 5.93 19.49
CA PHE A 406 3.61 4.72 18.90
C PHE A 406 3.54 4.82 17.38
N ASP A 407 4.58 4.34 16.71
CA ASP A 407 4.67 4.27 15.25
C ASP A 407 4.07 2.97 14.69
N MET A 408 3.97 1.94 15.54
CA MET A 408 3.42 0.63 15.19
C MET A 408 2.77 -0.03 16.42
N VAL A 409 1.67 -0.76 16.18
CA VAL A 409 1.05 -1.64 17.18
C VAL A 409 1.12 -3.10 16.72
N ILE A 410 1.42 -4.02 17.62
CA ILE A 410 1.36 -5.47 17.42
C ILE A 410 0.29 -6.03 18.36
N VAL A 411 -0.67 -6.77 17.82
CA VAL A 411 -1.70 -7.45 18.61
C VAL A 411 -1.53 -8.96 18.50
N GLY A 412 -1.26 -9.60 19.64
CA GLY A 412 -1.45 -11.03 19.82
C GLY A 412 -0.23 -11.83 20.30
N PHE A 413 0.16 -12.84 19.52
CA PHE A 413 1.05 -13.96 19.80
C PHE A 413 0.48 -15.02 20.76
N ALA A 414 -0.82 -15.27 20.72
CA ALA A 414 -1.45 -16.33 21.52
C ALA A 414 -2.20 -17.32 20.62
N ASP A 415 -2.27 -18.59 21.04
CA ASP A 415 -3.14 -19.58 20.40
C ASP A 415 -4.62 -19.18 20.55
N MET A 416 -4.97 -18.41 21.59
CA MET A 416 -6.27 -17.80 21.69
C MET A 416 -6.15 -16.38 22.21
N GLN A 417 -6.16 -15.39 21.32
CA GLN A 417 -5.99 -14.01 21.75
C GLN A 417 -7.21 -13.57 22.58
N ASP A 418 -6.91 -13.00 23.75
CA ASP A 418 -7.93 -12.41 24.60
C ASP A 418 -8.57 -11.21 23.90
N ASP A 419 -9.88 -11.09 24.08
CA ASP A 419 -10.58 -9.91 23.60
C ASP A 419 -10.15 -8.68 24.40
N ILE A 420 -10.05 -7.53 23.72
CA ILE A 420 -9.75 -6.27 24.39
C ILE A 420 -11.05 -5.81 25.10
N PRO A 421 -11.03 -5.61 26.43
CA PRO A 421 -12.24 -5.35 27.17
C PRO A 421 -12.83 -3.98 26.81
N THR A 422 -14.10 -3.97 26.39
CA THR A 422 -14.91 -2.75 26.33
C THR A 422 -15.47 -2.48 27.73
N PRO A 423 -15.16 -1.34 28.36
CA PRO A 423 -15.64 -1.04 29.70
C PRO A 423 -17.15 -0.90 29.72
N LYS A 424 -17.78 -1.58 30.67
CA LYS A 424 -19.21 -1.44 30.96
C LYS A 424 -19.38 -0.81 32.33
N ASP A 425 -20.43 -0.03 32.49
CA ASP A 425 -20.87 0.43 33.80
C ASP A 425 -21.16 -0.79 34.67
N SER A 426 -20.50 -0.86 35.83
CA SER A 426 -20.60 -2.00 36.74
C SER A 426 -22.01 -2.22 37.33
N LYS A 427 -22.90 -1.23 37.26
CA LYS A 427 -24.27 -1.25 37.77
C LYS A 427 -25.31 -1.43 36.66
N THR A 428 -25.15 -0.77 35.52
CA THR A 428 -26.12 -0.83 34.41
C THR A 428 -25.75 -1.87 33.35
N GLY A 429 -24.47 -2.25 33.25
CA GLY A 429 -23.96 -3.13 32.21
C GLY A 429 -23.88 -2.47 30.82
N GLU A 430 -24.18 -1.18 30.72
CA GLU A 430 -24.10 -0.40 29.48
C GLU A 430 -22.64 -0.04 29.17
N VAL A 431 -22.32 0.13 27.89
CA VAL A 431 -20.99 0.58 27.46
C VAL A 431 -20.75 2.01 27.95
N LEU A 432 -19.60 2.26 28.56
CA LEU A 432 -19.27 3.59 29.06
C LEU A 432 -18.99 4.54 27.89
N THR A 433 -19.74 5.64 27.86
CA THR A 433 -19.58 6.72 26.88
C THR A 433 -19.00 7.97 27.54
N TYR A 434 -18.27 8.79 26.78
CA TYR A 434 -17.55 9.95 27.30
C TYR A 434 -17.83 11.18 26.45
N PRO A 435 -18.04 12.37 27.04
CA PRO A 435 -18.12 13.61 26.28
C PRO A 435 -16.75 13.93 25.66
N ASP A 436 -16.74 14.23 24.37
CA ASP A 436 -15.61 14.83 23.66
C ASP A 436 -15.68 16.36 23.80
N GLU A 437 -14.65 16.96 24.40
CA GLU A 437 -14.59 18.41 24.59
C GLU A 437 -14.25 19.16 23.29
N GLU A 438 -13.65 18.49 22.29
CA GLU A 438 -13.32 19.10 20.99
C GLU A 438 -14.50 19.12 20.02
N ASP A 439 -15.43 18.15 20.11
CA ASP A 439 -16.69 18.11 19.33
C ASP A 439 -17.89 18.70 20.11
N GLY A 440 -17.65 19.76 20.89
CA GLY A 440 -18.71 20.51 21.57
C GLY A 440 -19.50 19.73 22.63
N GLY A 441 -18.90 18.71 23.25
CA GLY A 441 -19.51 17.88 24.29
C GLY A 441 -20.31 16.68 23.77
N LYS A 442 -20.15 16.27 22.50
CA LYS A 442 -20.81 15.06 22.00
C LYS A 442 -20.29 13.81 22.70
N ILE A 443 -21.21 12.92 23.04
CA ILE A 443 -20.92 11.65 23.71
C ILE A 443 -20.30 10.68 22.68
N VAL A 444 -19.01 10.40 22.78
CA VAL A 444 -18.29 9.38 22.00
C VAL A 444 -18.14 8.09 22.80
N ASN A 445 -18.36 6.95 22.14
CA ASN A 445 -18.03 5.65 22.68
C ASN A 445 -16.50 5.50 22.68
N ARG A 446 -15.84 5.38 23.84
CA ARG A 446 -14.40 5.08 23.91
C ARG A 446 -14.20 3.58 24.03
N ASN A 447 -14.41 2.88 22.91
CA ASN A 447 -14.09 1.47 22.81
C ASN A 447 -12.60 1.31 22.41
N PRO A 448 -11.75 0.65 23.23
CA PRO A 448 -10.34 0.49 22.90
C PRO A 448 -10.07 -0.25 21.57
N VAL A 449 -11.02 -1.08 21.11
CA VAL A 449 -10.95 -1.72 19.78
C VAL A 449 -11.19 -0.70 18.68
N GLU A 450 -12.18 0.20 18.83
CA GLU A 450 -12.40 1.32 17.88
C GLU A 450 -11.21 2.29 17.87
N GLY A 451 -10.49 2.43 18.98
CA GLY A 451 -9.20 3.14 19.00
C GLY A 451 -8.17 2.56 18.04
N LEU A 452 -8.08 1.22 17.95
CA LEU A 452 -7.23 0.55 16.97
C LEU A 452 -7.76 0.71 15.54
N VAL A 453 -9.08 0.71 15.35
CA VAL A 453 -9.71 1.01 14.06
C VAL A 453 -9.26 2.38 13.57
N THR A 454 -9.46 3.43 14.36
CA THR A 454 -9.06 4.78 13.94
C THR A 454 -7.56 4.91 13.79
N TYR A 455 -6.75 4.23 14.61
CA TYR A 455 -5.31 4.20 14.42
C TYR A 455 -4.91 3.65 13.04
N ILE A 456 -5.56 2.56 12.59
CA ILE A 456 -5.39 1.97 11.26
C ILE A 456 -5.92 2.90 10.16
N GLU A 457 -7.12 3.45 10.30
CA GLU A 457 -7.72 4.37 9.31
C GLU A 457 -6.89 5.65 9.14
N ASN A 458 -6.23 6.10 10.21
CA ASN A 458 -5.22 7.14 10.17
C ASN A 458 -3.91 6.66 9.51
N GLY A 459 -3.85 5.50 8.85
CA GLY A 459 -2.67 5.01 8.15
C GLY A 459 -1.51 4.56 9.06
N ASN A 460 -1.74 4.35 10.36
CA ASN A 460 -0.71 3.83 11.27
C ASN A 460 -0.64 2.30 11.19
N SER A 461 0.58 1.75 11.28
CA SER A 461 0.77 0.32 11.04
C SER A 461 0.36 -0.55 12.21
N VAL A 462 -0.43 -1.59 11.92
CA VAL A 462 -0.83 -2.59 12.91
C VAL A 462 -0.54 -3.98 12.38
N LEU A 463 0.15 -4.79 13.18
CA LEU A 463 0.41 -6.19 12.89
C LEU A 463 -0.45 -7.08 13.79
N PHE A 464 -1.33 -7.86 13.16
CA PHE A 464 -2.10 -8.92 13.78
C PHE A 464 -1.37 -10.26 13.63
N THR A 465 -1.59 -11.12 14.60
CA THR A 465 -0.94 -12.43 14.68
C THR A 465 -1.99 -13.54 14.77
N HIS A 466 -1.54 -14.78 14.87
CA HIS A 466 -2.40 -15.97 14.95
C HIS A 466 -3.51 -15.80 15.99
N ASP A 467 -4.73 -16.24 15.64
CA ASP A 467 -5.91 -16.27 16.52
C ASP A 467 -6.27 -14.96 17.23
N THR A 468 -5.91 -13.83 16.59
CA THR A 468 -6.51 -12.51 16.85
C THR A 468 -7.94 -12.42 16.34
N THR A 469 -8.28 -13.16 15.29
CA THR A 469 -9.65 -13.41 14.83
C THR A 469 -10.15 -14.77 15.33
N SER A 470 -11.45 -15.01 15.22
CA SER A 470 -12.08 -16.20 15.79
C SER A 470 -13.17 -16.74 14.88
N PHE A 471 -13.28 -18.06 14.75
CA PHE A 471 -14.43 -18.69 14.08
C PHE A 471 -15.72 -18.67 14.91
N THR A 472 -15.67 -18.25 16.18
CA THR A 472 -16.85 -18.13 17.04
C THR A 472 -17.44 -16.73 16.98
N ASN A 473 -18.74 -16.62 16.67
CA ASN A 473 -19.41 -15.35 16.41
C ASN A 473 -20.57 -15.05 17.37
N HIS A 474 -20.48 -15.51 18.63
CA HIS A 474 -21.51 -15.24 19.64
C HIS A 474 -20.94 -14.66 20.94
N GLN A 475 -21.61 -13.64 21.46
CA GLN A 475 -21.44 -13.14 22.81
C GLN A 475 -22.34 -13.97 23.75
N GLN A 476 -21.82 -14.58 24.81
CA GLN A 476 -22.65 -15.38 25.74
C GLN A 476 -23.77 -14.54 26.36
N THR A 477 -25.04 -14.89 26.11
CA THR A 477 -26.16 -14.74 27.06
C THR A 477 -27.31 -15.70 26.70
N GLY A 478 -27.45 -16.82 27.43
CA GLY A 478 -28.63 -17.70 27.30
C GLY A 478 -28.48 -19.08 27.94
N ALA A 479 -29.49 -19.51 28.70
CA ALA A 479 -29.57 -20.85 29.29
C ALA A 479 -29.63 -21.91 28.17
N GLY A 480 -28.55 -22.67 28.01
CA GLY A 480 -28.39 -23.69 26.96
C GLY A 480 -27.00 -23.71 26.30
N LEU A 481 -26.18 -22.66 26.49
CA LEU A 481 -24.84 -22.51 25.91
C LEU A 481 -23.70 -22.74 26.92
N SER A 482 -23.98 -23.34 28.07
CA SER A 482 -23.06 -23.45 29.22
C SER A 482 -21.76 -24.21 28.96
N ASN A 483 -21.65 -24.92 27.83
CA ASN A 483 -20.46 -25.70 27.45
C ASN A 483 -19.69 -25.11 26.25
N LEU A 484 -20.08 -23.92 25.76
CA LEU A 484 -19.36 -23.20 24.71
C LEU A 484 -18.52 -22.09 25.36
N GLU A 485 -17.48 -22.49 26.09
CA GLU A 485 -16.45 -21.61 26.64
C GLU A 485 -15.53 -21.09 25.53
N LEU A 486 -15.95 -20.12 24.72
CA LEU A 486 -15.01 -19.45 23.81
C LEU A 486 -15.30 -17.94 23.79
N LYS A 487 -14.52 -17.21 24.61
CA LYS A 487 -14.52 -15.74 24.75
C LYS A 487 -13.33 -15.08 24.03
N TRP A 488 -12.65 -15.79 23.13
CA TRP A 488 -11.46 -15.30 22.44
C TRP A 488 -11.82 -14.35 21.28
N GLY A 489 -11.11 -13.23 21.20
CA GLY A 489 -11.14 -12.31 20.06
C GLY A 489 -12.50 -11.98 19.43
N TYR A 490 -13.60 -11.95 20.19
CA TYR A 490 -14.94 -11.73 19.61
C TYR A 490 -15.11 -10.32 19.06
N ASN A 491 -14.75 -9.28 19.84
CA ASN A 491 -14.81 -7.90 19.36
C ASN A 491 -13.74 -7.66 18.30
N LEU A 492 -12.53 -8.20 18.48
CA LEU A 492 -11.50 -8.19 17.44
C LEU A 492 -12.02 -8.79 16.12
N ASN A 493 -12.66 -9.95 16.15
CA ASN A 493 -13.26 -10.57 14.98
C ASN A 493 -14.49 -9.82 14.43
N SER A 494 -15.28 -9.18 15.28
CA SER A 494 -16.52 -8.52 14.84
C SER A 494 -16.27 -7.13 14.25
N ILE A 495 -15.25 -6.42 14.75
CA ILE A 495 -14.93 -5.03 14.39
C ILE A 495 -13.78 -4.99 13.38
N MET A 496 -12.69 -5.75 13.61
CA MET A 496 -11.46 -5.61 12.83
C MET A 496 -11.43 -6.47 11.56
N ARG A 497 -12.34 -7.45 11.42
CA ARG A 497 -12.31 -8.42 10.32
C ARG A 497 -12.28 -7.78 8.91
N PRO A 498 -13.08 -6.73 8.62
CA PRO A 498 -12.96 -6.00 7.35
C PRO A 498 -11.58 -5.33 7.19
N LEU A 499 -11.07 -4.67 8.24
CA LEU A 499 -9.80 -3.94 8.24
C LEU A 499 -8.59 -4.84 8.01
N VAL A 500 -8.66 -6.10 8.47
CA VAL A 500 -7.60 -7.08 8.22
C VAL A 500 -7.80 -7.87 6.92
N GLY A 501 -8.80 -7.55 6.08
CA GLY A 501 -9.00 -8.21 4.78
C GLY A 501 -9.57 -9.63 4.84
N MET A 502 -10.20 -10.00 5.95
CA MET A 502 -10.74 -11.36 6.17
C MET A 502 -12.26 -11.46 5.94
N ASP A 503 -12.88 -10.42 5.36
CA ASP A 503 -14.34 -10.30 5.18
C ASP A 503 -14.77 -10.31 3.71
N ARG A 504 -14.30 -11.29 2.92
CA ARG A 504 -14.55 -11.44 1.47
C ARG A 504 -15.92 -10.98 0.96
N TYR A 505 -17.00 -11.38 1.64
CA TYR A 505 -18.37 -11.09 1.18
C TYR A 505 -19.00 -9.87 1.86
N GLY A 506 -18.30 -9.20 2.79
CA GLY A 506 -18.77 -7.97 3.43
C GLY A 506 -19.81 -8.15 4.54
N ILE A 507 -19.96 -9.35 5.15
CA ILE A 507 -20.96 -9.58 6.21
C ILE A 507 -20.70 -8.75 7.48
N LYS A 508 -19.47 -8.30 7.71
CA LYS A 508 -19.09 -7.36 8.78
C LYS A 508 -18.89 -5.94 8.26
N SER A 509 -19.14 -5.66 6.98
CA SER A 509 -19.00 -4.33 6.39
C SER A 509 -20.01 -3.33 6.95
N ASN A 510 -19.52 -2.12 7.25
CA ASN A 510 -20.31 -0.96 7.67
C ASN A 510 -20.62 0.00 6.51
N LYS A 511 -20.24 -0.34 5.27
CA LYS A 511 -20.54 0.49 4.09
C LYS A 511 -22.04 0.65 3.93
N VAL A 512 -22.49 1.90 3.85
CA VAL A 512 -23.91 2.27 3.80
C VAL A 512 -24.39 2.25 2.35
N VAL A 513 -25.54 1.63 2.12
CA VAL A 513 -26.27 1.69 0.85
C VAL A 513 -27.08 2.99 0.85
N GLU A 514 -26.73 3.92 -0.04
CA GLU A 514 -27.29 5.28 -0.03
C GLU A 514 -28.83 5.27 -0.17
N GLU A 515 -29.37 4.35 -0.96
CA GLU A 515 -30.80 4.29 -1.27
C GLU A 515 -31.66 3.86 -0.07
N THR A 516 -31.11 3.10 0.88
CA THR A 516 -31.87 2.55 2.03
C THR A 516 -31.37 3.01 3.38
N GLY A 517 -30.13 3.49 3.47
CA GLY A 517 -29.45 3.76 4.74
C GLY A 517 -29.05 2.49 5.51
N GLU A 518 -29.31 1.29 4.97
CA GLU A 518 -28.85 0.02 5.55
C GLU A 518 -27.36 -0.21 5.23
N THR A 519 -26.63 -0.87 6.13
CA THR A 519 -25.26 -1.31 5.80
C THR A 519 -25.27 -2.61 5.02
N ILE A 520 -24.24 -2.85 4.21
CA ILE A 520 -24.07 -4.11 3.49
C ILE A 520 -24.06 -5.31 4.43
N GLY A 521 -23.34 -5.20 5.55
CA GLY A 521 -23.36 -6.22 6.59
C GLY A 521 -24.77 -6.51 7.11
N SER A 522 -25.62 -5.49 7.30
CA SER A 522 -27.00 -5.68 7.76
C SER A 522 -27.90 -6.39 6.74
N ILE A 523 -27.69 -6.16 5.44
CA ILE A 523 -28.41 -6.87 4.37
C ILE A 523 -28.01 -8.35 4.36
N LEU A 524 -26.71 -8.62 4.42
CA LEU A 524 -26.17 -9.98 4.36
C LEU A 524 -26.51 -10.81 5.61
N LYS A 525 -26.50 -10.19 6.79
CA LYS A 525 -26.87 -10.84 8.07
C LYS A 525 -28.28 -11.41 8.07
N LYS A 526 -29.21 -10.88 7.25
CA LYS A 526 -30.56 -11.43 7.09
C LYS A 526 -30.54 -12.91 6.65
N GLY A 527 -29.45 -13.38 6.05
CA GLY A 527 -29.28 -14.79 5.68
C GLY A 527 -30.25 -15.25 4.60
N LEU A 528 -30.62 -14.34 3.69
CA LEU A 528 -31.56 -14.61 2.60
C LEU A 528 -30.79 -14.75 1.28
N ALA A 529 -31.26 -15.66 0.42
CA ALA A 529 -30.78 -15.73 -0.95
C ALA A 529 -31.12 -14.42 -1.68
N LEU A 530 -30.16 -13.89 -2.44
CA LEU A 530 -30.31 -12.59 -3.11
C LEU A 530 -30.60 -12.78 -4.59
N GLN A 531 -31.42 -11.88 -5.14
CA GLN A 531 -31.76 -11.78 -6.57
C GLN A 531 -32.33 -10.38 -6.87
N GLY A 532 -32.36 -9.97 -8.13
CA GLY A 532 -32.95 -8.69 -8.54
C GLY A 532 -32.27 -7.49 -7.88
N ASP A 533 -33.05 -6.55 -7.36
CA ASP A 533 -32.53 -5.28 -6.84
C ASP A 533 -31.69 -5.45 -5.56
N GLU A 534 -32.01 -6.42 -4.69
CA GLU A 534 -31.19 -6.70 -3.51
C GLU A 534 -29.79 -7.22 -3.88
N LEU A 535 -29.71 -8.04 -4.93
CA LEU A 535 -28.43 -8.52 -5.42
C LEU A 535 -27.60 -7.37 -5.99
N LYS A 536 -28.21 -6.50 -6.82
CA LYS A 536 -27.52 -5.33 -7.39
C LYS A 536 -26.94 -4.39 -6.35
N LYS A 537 -27.65 -4.20 -5.23
CA LYS A 537 -27.12 -3.43 -4.08
C LYS A 537 -25.84 -4.07 -3.56
N VAL A 538 -25.84 -5.38 -3.32
CA VAL A 538 -24.62 -6.06 -2.85
C VAL A 538 -23.50 -6.00 -3.89
N GLU A 539 -23.81 -6.21 -5.19
CA GLU A 539 -22.82 -6.10 -6.28
C GLU A 539 -22.16 -4.73 -6.40
N THR A 540 -22.89 -3.66 -6.03
CA THR A 540 -22.41 -2.28 -6.14
C THR A 540 -21.52 -1.88 -4.97
N TYR A 541 -21.84 -2.33 -3.76
CA TYR A 541 -21.19 -1.85 -2.55
C TYR A 541 -20.24 -2.87 -1.91
N ALA A 542 -20.47 -4.18 -2.06
CA ALA A 542 -19.55 -5.22 -1.59
C ALA A 542 -18.47 -5.54 -2.61
N ASN A 543 -17.30 -6.00 -2.14
CA ASN A 543 -16.18 -6.36 -3.01
C ASN A 543 -16.45 -7.67 -3.78
N ASP A 544 -17.15 -8.62 -3.14
CA ASP A 544 -17.47 -9.93 -3.74
C ASP A 544 -18.85 -10.46 -3.30
N VAL A 545 -19.37 -11.44 -4.05
CA VAL A 545 -20.72 -11.99 -3.90
C VAL A 545 -20.72 -13.52 -3.93
N VAL A 546 -21.54 -14.16 -3.09
CA VAL A 546 -21.67 -15.63 -3.07
C VAL A 546 -22.53 -16.15 -4.24
N TYR A 547 -22.15 -15.89 -5.49
CA TYR A 547 -22.96 -16.24 -6.66
C TYR A 547 -23.30 -17.73 -6.73
N VAL A 548 -24.54 -18.01 -7.16
CA VAL A 548 -25.00 -19.36 -7.45
C VAL A 548 -24.40 -19.81 -8.79
N PRO A 549 -23.70 -20.96 -8.85
CA PRO A 549 -23.19 -21.48 -10.11
C PRO A 549 -24.29 -21.73 -11.14
N GLY A 550 -24.02 -21.41 -12.40
CA GLY A 550 -24.97 -21.55 -13.50
C GLY A 550 -26.07 -20.48 -13.54
N SER A 551 -26.05 -19.52 -12.62
CA SER A 551 -27.09 -18.47 -12.54
C SER A 551 -26.80 -17.24 -13.39
N LYS A 552 -25.64 -17.15 -14.04
CA LYS A 552 -25.20 -15.94 -14.78
C LYS A 552 -25.19 -14.70 -13.90
N ARG A 553 -24.70 -14.84 -12.66
CA ARG A 553 -24.70 -13.80 -11.62
C ARG A 553 -26.09 -13.21 -11.29
N THR A 554 -27.19 -13.93 -11.58
CA THR A 554 -28.55 -13.42 -11.26
C THR A 554 -29.05 -13.83 -9.88
N LYS A 555 -28.32 -14.72 -9.19
CA LYS A 555 -28.67 -15.25 -7.87
C LYS A 555 -27.42 -15.39 -7.00
N ALA A 556 -27.56 -15.12 -5.71
CA ALA A 556 -26.54 -15.42 -4.70
C ALA A 556 -27.08 -16.28 -3.55
N TYR A 557 -26.21 -17.12 -2.99
CA TYR A 557 -26.51 -17.90 -1.79
C TYR A 557 -26.52 -17.01 -0.54
N PRO A 558 -27.24 -17.43 0.53
CA PRO A 558 -27.22 -16.74 1.82
C PRO A 558 -25.92 -16.94 2.62
N ASP A 559 -25.05 -17.88 2.23
CA ASP A 559 -23.91 -18.38 2.99
C ASP A 559 -22.67 -17.44 2.95
N SER A 560 -22.82 -16.18 3.38
CA SER A 560 -21.81 -15.12 3.28
C SER A 560 -20.76 -15.12 4.41
N HIS A 561 -20.62 -16.21 5.15
CA HIS A 561 -19.66 -16.30 6.27
C HIS A 561 -18.21 -16.09 5.85
N GLY A 562 -17.81 -16.63 4.69
CA GLY A 562 -16.44 -16.55 4.19
C GLY A 562 -15.41 -17.34 5.01
N TYR A 563 -15.78 -18.48 5.62
CA TYR A 563 -14.81 -19.34 6.30
C TYR A 563 -13.79 -19.94 5.33
N SER A 564 -12.54 -20.03 5.74
CA SER A 564 -11.49 -20.62 4.91
C SER A 564 -11.75 -22.10 4.66
N SER A 565 -11.31 -22.57 3.50
CA SER A 565 -11.41 -23.99 3.17
C SER A 565 -10.61 -24.88 4.14
N GLY A 566 -9.56 -24.34 4.78
CA GLY A 566 -8.74 -25.05 5.75
C GLY A 566 -9.50 -25.44 7.02
N ILE A 567 -10.33 -24.53 7.54
CA ILE A 567 -11.12 -24.78 8.76
C ILE A 567 -12.43 -25.55 8.51
N LEU A 568 -12.89 -25.67 7.25
CA LEU A 568 -14.18 -26.25 6.89
C LEU A 568 -14.24 -27.78 6.71
N ASP A 569 -13.11 -28.51 6.69
CA ASP A 569 -13.10 -29.96 7.03
C ASP A 569 -11.69 -30.55 7.15
N TYR A 570 -10.83 -30.24 6.19
CA TYR A 570 -9.69 -31.10 5.90
C TYR A 570 -8.46 -30.86 6.79
N LEU A 571 -8.26 -29.62 7.24
CA LEU A 571 -7.14 -29.22 8.09
C LEU A 571 -7.56 -28.80 9.49
N THR A 572 -8.81 -29.03 9.90
CA THR A 572 -9.23 -28.73 11.27
C THR A 572 -8.34 -29.49 12.26
N GLY A 573 -7.54 -28.75 13.03
CA GLY A 573 -6.57 -29.31 13.98
C GLY A 573 -5.28 -29.86 13.35
N VAL A 574 -5.09 -29.75 12.04
CA VAL A 574 -3.85 -30.15 11.36
C VAL A 574 -2.86 -29.01 11.43
N LYS A 575 -1.69 -29.26 12.00
CA LYS A 575 -0.63 -28.27 12.13
C LYS A 575 0.44 -28.45 11.06
N THR A 576 1.19 -27.40 10.80
CA THR A 576 2.42 -27.44 9.99
C THR A 576 3.52 -26.58 10.60
N THR A 577 4.74 -26.82 10.16
CA THR A 577 5.97 -26.07 10.51
C THR A 577 6.66 -25.54 9.25
N THR A 578 5.92 -25.42 8.15
CA THR A 578 6.46 -25.02 6.85
C THR A 578 5.56 -23.98 6.20
N ALA A 579 6.17 -22.96 5.61
CA ALA A 579 5.52 -21.99 4.74
C ALA A 579 6.34 -21.81 3.46
N THR A 580 5.71 -21.43 2.35
CA THR A 580 6.36 -21.14 1.07
C THR A 580 6.02 -19.75 0.58
N GLN A 581 7.02 -19.09 -0.02
CA GLN A 581 6.92 -17.74 -0.53
C GLN A 581 5.97 -17.71 -1.75
N VAL A 582 5.20 -16.63 -1.82
CA VAL A 582 4.30 -16.33 -2.94
C VAL A 582 4.86 -15.17 -3.76
N ASN A 583 5.25 -14.06 -3.10
CA ASN A 583 5.75 -12.84 -3.74
C ASN A 583 7.10 -12.40 -3.17
N GLU A 584 7.84 -11.64 -3.98
CA GLU A 584 9.08 -10.96 -3.61
C GLU A 584 8.77 -9.47 -3.37
N GLY A 585 9.46 -8.84 -2.41
CA GLY A 585 9.14 -7.49 -1.92
C GLY A 585 9.90 -7.18 -0.63
N SER A 586 9.80 -5.94 -0.16
CA SER A 586 10.51 -5.44 1.03
C SER A 586 10.44 -6.39 2.24
N ILE A 587 9.27 -6.95 2.54
CA ILE A 587 9.04 -7.90 3.64
C ILE A 587 9.84 -9.21 3.48
N THR A 588 10.10 -9.65 2.26
CA THR A 588 10.81 -10.92 1.98
C THR A 588 12.29 -10.73 1.68
N GLU A 589 12.72 -9.51 1.38
CA GLU A 589 14.08 -9.22 0.90
C GLU A 589 14.92 -8.38 1.87
N TYR A 590 14.33 -7.59 2.77
CA TYR A 590 15.08 -6.63 3.59
C TYR A 590 14.57 -6.49 5.04
N PRO A 591 15.46 -6.40 6.05
CA PRO A 591 16.94 -6.42 5.96
C PRO A 591 17.53 -7.81 5.71
N PHE A 592 16.76 -8.88 5.82
CA PHE A 592 17.22 -10.24 5.54
C PHE A 592 16.53 -10.79 4.30
N LYS A 593 17.30 -11.40 3.40
CA LYS A 593 16.71 -12.22 2.33
C LYS A 593 16.12 -13.49 2.94
N ILE A 594 14.80 -13.66 2.89
CA ILE A 594 14.10 -14.79 3.52
C ILE A 594 14.04 -15.98 2.56
N ASP A 595 14.15 -17.20 3.10
CA ASP A 595 14.10 -18.42 2.31
C ASP A 595 12.74 -18.61 1.61
N LYS A 596 12.77 -19.08 0.35
CA LYS A 596 11.54 -19.41 -0.41
C LYS A 596 10.69 -20.48 0.27
N THR A 597 11.33 -21.40 1.01
CA THR A 597 10.66 -22.37 1.88
C THR A 597 11.12 -22.12 3.31
N LEU A 598 10.21 -21.64 4.14
CA LEU A 598 10.47 -21.19 5.49
C LEU A 598 10.09 -22.29 6.49
N SER A 599 10.99 -22.59 7.43
CA SER A 599 10.62 -23.32 8.65
C SER A 599 10.01 -22.35 9.64
N VAL A 600 8.76 -22.60 10.01
CA VAL A 600 7.99 -21.78 10.96
C VAL A 600 7.70 -22.59 12.22
N SER A 601 7.43 -21.91 13.32
CA SER A 601 6.86 -22.56 14.50
C SER A 601 5.51 -23.21 14.16
N SER A 602 5.18 -24.28 14.88
CA SER A 602 3.96 -25.06 14.59
C SER A 602 2.74 -24.13 14.63
N THR A 603 1.93 -24.16 13.57
CA THR A 603 0.72 -23.34 13.40
C THR A 603 -0.33 -24.07 12.56
N HIS A 604 -1.52 -23.49 12.36
CA HIS A 604 -2.57 -24.05 11.51
C HIS A 604 -3.21 -23.02 10.56
N ALA A 605 -4.10 -23.50 9.69
CA ALA A 605 -4.87 -22.67 8.77
C ALA A 605 -5.70 -21.62 9.52
N GLN A 606 -5.80 -20.43 8.92
CA GLN A 606 -6.56 -19.30 9.46
C GLN A 606 -8.04 -19.41 9.13
N TYR A 607 -8.91 -18.72 9.87
CA TYR A 607 -10.33 -19.05 9.91
C TYR A 607 -11.15 -18.54 8.72
N TYR A 608 -10.68 -17.52 8.01
CA TYR A 608 -11.47 -16.81 7.01
C TYR A 608 -10.75 -16.70 5.68
N GLN A 609 -11.53 -16.63 4.60
CA GLN A 609 -11.05 -16.35 3.26
C GLN A 609 -10.60 -14.89 3.16
N LEU A 610 -9.46 -14.65 2.51
CA LEU A 610 -9.05 -13.29 2.19
C LEU A 610 -9.97 -12.66 1.13
N ASP A 611 -10.22 -11.37 1.30
CA ASP A 611 -10.89 -10.52 0.32
C ASP A 611 -9.91 -10.01 -0.73
N LEU A 612 -9.53 -10.88 -1.66
CA LEU A 612 -8.58 -10.54 -2.73
C LEU A 612 -9.19 -9.62 -3.81
N GLU A 613 -10.41 -9.11 -3.63
CA GLU A 613 -11.04 -8.09 -4.50
C GLU A 613 -11.08 -6.72 -3.80
N ALA A 614 -10.53 -6.61 -2.58
CA ALA A 614 -10.48 -5.34 -1.86
C ALA A 614 -9.54 -4.35 -2.54
N ASP A 615 -10.02 -3.13 -2.70
CA ASP A 615 -9.37 -1.93 -3.25
C ASP A 615 -9.95 -0.75 -2.47
N ASP A 616 -9.61 -0.67 -1.18
CA ASP A 616 -10.27 0.27 -0.25
C ASP A 616 -9.81 1.72 -0.52
N ASP A 617 -8.64 1.90 -1.13
CA ASP A 617 -8.23 3.21 -1.62
C ASP A 617 -8.82 3.48 -3.03
N GLY A 618 -9.07 2.51 -3.89
CA GLY A 618 -9.64 2.79 -5.21
C GLY A 618 -8.57 3.29 -6.19
N ASP A 619 -7.32 2.88 -5.99
CA ASP A 619 -6.22 3.12 -6.93
C ASP A 619 -6.25 2.15 -8.13
N GLY A 620 -7.17 1.18 -8.12
CA GLY A 620 -7.35 0.17 -9.15
C GLY A 620 -6.46 -1.08 -8.98
N MET A 621 -5.77 -1.19 -7.84
CA MET A 621 -4.96 -2.34 -7.43
C MET A 621 -5.61 -3.04 -6.23
N ASN A 622 -5.31 -4.32 -6.08
CA ASN A 622 -5.82 -5.07 -4.93
C ASN A 622 -4.99 -4.74 -3.68
N ASP A 623 -5.62 -4.38 -2.57
CA ASP A 623 -4.93 -4.02 -1.32
C ASP A 623 -4.14 -5.18 -0.70
N ILE A 624 -4.56 -6.43 -0.94
CA ILE A 624 -4.05 -7.60 -0.22
C ILE A 624 -2.90 -8.25 -0.99
N VAL A 625 -1.71 -8.26 -0.37
CA VAL A 625 -0.53 -8.95 -0.88
C VAL A 625 -0.13 -10.07 0.06
N VAL A 626 -0.21 -11.31 -0.43
CA VAL A 626 0.21 -12.49 0.33
C VAL A 626 1.69 -12.77 0.09
N TRP A 627 2.48 -12.83 1.15
CA TRP A 627 3.92 -13.04 1.09
C TRP A 627 4.29 -14.51 1.21
N TYR A 628 3.62 -15.21 2.12
CA TYR A 628 3.85 -16.63 2.41
C TYR A 628 2.53 -17.34 2.64
N CYS A 629 2.45 -18.60 2.19
CA CYS A 629 1.38 -19.54 2.51
C CYS A 629 1.90 -20.72 3.31
N LEU A 630 1.06 -21.26 4.18
CA LEU A 630 1.30 -22.53 4.87
C LEU A 630 1.46 -23.66 3.85
N ASN A 631 2.44 -24.52 4.09
CA ASN A 631 2.78 -25.65 3.23
C ASN A 631 3.20 -26.87 4.09
N GLY A 632 3.58 -27.99 3.49
CA GLY A 632 3.99 -29.21 4.18
C GLY A 632 2.82 -30.13 4.56
N GLY A 633 3.04 -31.43 4.53
CA GLY A 633 2.01 -32.44 4.80
C GLY A 633 0.77 -32.22 3.93
N ARG A 634 -0.41 -32.12 4.55
CA ARG A 634 -1.69 -31.90 3.86
C ARG A 634 -1.84 -30.52 3.22
N TYR A 635 -1.09 -29.51 3.68
CA TYR A 635 -1.11 -28.16 3.09
C TYR A 635 -0.47 -28.18 1.69
N GLY A 636 0.53 -29.03 1.47
CA GLY A 636 1.23 -29.14 0.17
C GLY A 636 0.41 -29.71 -0.98
N ASN A 637 -0.82 -30.16 -0.72
CA ASN A 637 -1.76 -30.54 -1.77
C ASN A 637 -2.33 -29.32 -2.52
N PHE A 638 -2.34 -28.15 -1.87
CA PHE A 638 -2.81 -26.87 -2.40
C PHE A 638 -1.74 -25.80 -2.15
N PRO A 639 -0.55 -25.97 -2.76
CA PRO A 639 0.55 -25.07 -2.50
C PRO A 639 0.13 -23.64 -2.86
N ASN A 640 0.50 -22.70 -2.01
CA ASN A 640 0.27 -21.27 -2.22
C ASN A 640 -1.20 -20.91 -2.52
N ASP A 641 -2.18 -21.58 -1.91
CA ASP A 641 -3.56 -21.09 -1.91
C ASP A 641 -3.65 -19.81 -1.05
N VAL A 642 -3.53 -18.66 -1.72
CA VAL A 642 -3.44 -17.36 -1.05
C VAL A 642 -4.72 -16.96 -0.34
N ARG A 643 -5.88 -17.49 -0.78
CA ARG A 643 -7.17 -17.14 -0.19
C ARG A 643 -7.45 -17.94 1.08
N ASN A 644 -6.96 -19.18 1.15
CA ASN A 644 -7.31 -20.12 2.23
C ASN A 644 -6.15 -20.50 3.16
N LEU A 645 -4.90 -20.43 2.70
CA LEU A 645 -3.72 -20.96 3.40
C LEU A 645 -2.61 -19.92 3.58
N TYR A 646 -2.95 -18.64 3.60
CA TYR A 646 -2.01 -17.57 3.92
C TYR A 646 -1.36 -17.77 5.29
N TYR A 647 -0.08 -17.42 5.38
CA TYR A 647 0.72 -17.38 6.61
C TYR A 647 1.16 -15.95 6.93
N LEU A 648 1.57 -15.15 5.93
CA LEU A 648 1.91 -13.74 6.10
C LEU A 648 1.34 -12.97 4.92
N TYR A 649 0.61 -11.88 5.17
CA TYR A 649 0.13 -10.94 4.16
C TYR A 649 0.08 -9.51 4.69
N SER A 650 0.03 -8.54 3.79
CA SER A 650 -0.26 -7.13 4.06
C SER A 650 -1.58 -6.72 3.39
N LYS A 651 -2.25 -5.74 3.98
CA LYS A 651 -3.37 -4.98 3.43
C LYS A 651 -3.14 -3.50 3.77
N GLY A 652 -2.58 -2.75 2.83
CA GLY A 652 -2.09 -1.39 3.11
C GLY A 652 -1.17 -1.36 4.35
N ASN A 653 -1.52 -0.56 5.35
CA ASN A 653 -0.78 -0.45 6.63
C ASN A 653 -1.02 -1.59 7.63
N VAL A 654 -1.87 -2.57 7.32
CA VAL A 654 -2.15 -3.71 8.19
C VAL A 654 -1.34 -4.92 7.75
N LEU A 655 -0.66 -5.57 8.70
CA LEU A 655 0.00 -6.86 8.47
C LEU A 655 -0.70 -7.95 9.26
N TYR A 656 -0.70 -9.17 8.73
CA TYR A 656 -1.18 -10.33 9.43
C TYR A 656 -0.20 -11.48 9.32
N THR A 657 0.06 -12.19 10.43
CA THR A 657 0.93 -13.36 10.45
C THR A 657 0.36 -14.55 11.23
N GLY A 658 0.64 -15.77 10.78
CA GLY A 658 0.28 -17.02 11.45
C GLY A 658 1.18 -17.40 12.64
N VAL A 659 2.07 -16.49 13.08
CA VAL A 659 2.90 -16.65 14.28
C VAL A 659 2.03 -16.51 15.53
N GLY A 660 2.22 -17.36 16.54
CA GLY A 660 1.55 -17.21 17.85
C GLY A 660 0.93 -18.48 18.41
N HIS A 661 0.62 -19.46 17.56
CA HIS A 661 0.07 -20.76 17.95
C HIS A 661 0.99 -21.57 18.87
N SER A 662 2.31 -21.43 18.69
CA SER A 662 3.32 -22.10 19.51
C SER A 662 4.56 -21.23 19.68
N LYS A 663 5.41 -21.60 20.64
CA LYS A 663 6.63 -20.85 20.98
C LYS A 663 7.48 -20.59 19.74
N VAL A 664 7.80 -19.33 19.48
CA VAL A 664 8.68 -18.92 18.36
C VAL A 664 10.11 -19.30 18.67
N ASN A 665 10.69 -20.17 17.84
CA ASN A 665 12.05 -20.69 18.05
C ASN A 665 12.87 -20.87 16.77
N LYS A 666 12.35 -20.42 15.62
CA LYS A 666 13.02 -20.49 14.33
C LYS A 666 13.66 -19.15 14.01
N THR A 667 14.98 -19.14 13.80
CA THR A 667 15.73 -17.92 13.50
C THR A 667 15.21 -17.22 12.23
N MET A 668 14.89 -17.97 11.18
CA MET A 668 14.40 -17.37 9.92
C MET A 668 12.98 -16.79 10.07
N GLU A 669 12.12 -17.41 10.89
CA GLU A 669 10.81 -16.85 11.23
C GLU A 669 10.96 -15.52 12.00
N LYS A 670 11.92 -15.44 12.93
CA LYS A 670 12.26 -14.16 13.60
C LYS A 670 12.76 -13.11 12.62
N LYS A 671 13.61 -13.49 11.66
CA LYS A 671 14.10 -12.57 10.61
C LYS A 671 12.98 -12.04 9.74
N LEU A 672 12.05 -12.89 9.31
CA LEU A 672 10.84 -12.46 8.59
C LEU A 672 10.01 -11.48 9.42
N PHE A 673 9.86 -11.74 10.72
CA PHE A 673 9.16 -10.82 11.61
C PHE A 673 9.87 -9.47 11.77
N ILE A 674 11.21 -9.45 11.77
CA ILE A 674 12.00 -8.21 11.75
C ILE A 674 11.78 -7.46 10.43
N ASN A 675 11.82 -8.14 9.29
CA ASN A 675 11.51 -7.52 8.00
C ASN A 675 10.12 -6.87 7.99
N ALA A 676 9.11 -7.53 8.57
CA ALA A 676 7.76 -7.00 8.70
C ALA A 676 7.71 -5.70 9.54
N ILE A 677 8.43 -5.63 10.66
CA ILE A 677 8.58 -4.39 11.47
C ILE A 677 9.27 -3.29 10.65
N VAL A 678 10.30 -3.65 9.87
CA VAL A 678 11.04 -2.70 9.04
C VAL A 678 10.20 -2.14 7.89
N ALA A 679 9.41 -2.99 7.23
CA ALA A 679 8.50 -2.57 6.16
C ALA A 679 7.37 -1.66 6.67
N ALA A 680 6.83 -1.97 7.86
CA ALA A 680 5.76 -1.22 8.51
C ALA A 680 6.15 0.22 8.89
N TRP A 681 7.44 0.50 9.10
CA TRP A 681 7.88 1.86 9.38
C TRP A 681 7.64 2.79 8.17
N ARG A 682 6.99 3.94 8.38
CA ARG A 682 6.83 4.98 7.34
C ARG A 682 7.84 6.10 7.60
N ALA A 683 8.67 6.40 6.61
CA ALA A 683 9.68 7.44 6.73
C ALA A 683 9.14 8.82 6.33
N GLY A 684 9.30 9.76 7.26
CA GLY A 684 9.84 11.11 7.03
C GLY A 684 9.09 12.07 6.11
N LYS A 685 8.61 13.16 6.72
CA LYS A 685 8.21 14.41 6.08
C LYS A 685 9.40 15.06 5.36
N SER A 686 9.22 15.55 4.13
CA SER A 686 10.21 16.38 3.45
C SER A 686 9.60 17.70 2.98
N GLU A 687 10.42 18.74 2.96
CA GLU A 687 10.04 20.04 2.39
C GLU A 687 10.16 19.98 0.86
N PRO A 688 9.29 20.69 0.10
CA PRO A 688 9.48 20.85 -1.33
C PRO A 688 10.76 21.66 -1.59
N GLU A 689 11.47 21.35 -2.65
CA GLU A 689 12.63 22.10 -3.09
C GLU A 689 12.21 23.20 -4.07
N VAL A 690 12.70 24.42 -3.84
CA VAL A 690 12.53 25.54 -4.77
C VAL A 690 13.87 26.26 -4.94
N LYS A 691 14.20 26.63 -6.18
CA LYS A 691 15.41 27.38 -6.52
C LYS A 691 15.11 28.41 -7.60
N PHE A 692 15.75 29.57 -7.52
CA PHE A 692 15.82 30.49 -8.66
C PHE A 692 16.89 29.99 -9.63
N VAL A 693 16.65 30.12 -10.94
CA VAL A 693 17.58 29.67 -11.97
C VAL A 693 17.79 30.73 -13.06
N GLU A 694 18.96 30.72 -13.67
CA GLU A 694 19.40 31.74 -14.65
C GLU A 694 18.58 31.76 -15.95
N GLU A 695 18.17 30.57 -16.42
CA GLU A 695 17.48 30.37 -17.68
C GLU A 695 16.18 29.57 -17.47
N PHE A 696 15.22 29.75 -18.40
CA PHE A 696 14.00 28.95 -18.44
C PHE A 696 14.27 27.52 -18.95
N LYS A 697 15.07 26.75 -18.21
CA LYS A 697 15.54 25.38 -18.50
C LYS A 697 15.80 24.65 -17.17
N VAL A 698 15.56 23.33 -17.12
CA VAL A 698 15.67 22.55 -15.87
C VAL A 698 17.12 22.38 -15.40
N ASN A 699 18.08 22.33 -16.32
CA ASN A 699 19.52 22.24 -16.00
C ASN A 699 20.19 23.61 -15.87
N SER A 700 19.41 24.67 -15.68
CA SER A 700 19.99 25.99 -15.48
C SER A 700 20.70 26.05 -14.13
N ASN A 701 21.80 26.81 -14.07
CA ASN A 701 22.47 27.06 -12.80
C ASN A 701 21.54 27.82 -11.85
N GLU A 702 21.73 27.59 -10.56
CA GLU A 702 21.07 28.34 -9.51
C GLU A 702 21.45 29.82 -9.61
N GLN A 703 20.44 30.69 -9.60
CA GLN A 703 20.59 32.13 -9.69
C GLN A 703 20.44 32.75 -8.30
N THR A 704 21.57 33.17 -7.71
CA THR A 704 21.57 33.88 -6.43
C THR A 704 21.41 35.40 -6.58
N VAL A 705 21.68 35.93 -7.78
CA VAL A 705 21.61 37.35 -8.12
C VAL A 705 20.92 37.54 -9.47
N LYS A 706 19.96 38.46 -9.54
CA LYS A 706 19.31 38.90 -10.78
C LYS A 706 19.56 40.39 -11.00
N TYR A 707 20.10 40.72 -12.17
CA TYR A 707 20.41 42.09 -12.52
C TYR A 707 19.24 42.81 -13.18
N TYR A 708 19.04 44.08 -12.83
CA TYR A 708 18.21 45.04 -13.57
C TYR A 708 19.05 46.20 -14.09
N SER A 709 18.61 46.84 -15.18
CA SER A 709 19.40 47.87 -15.88
C SER A 709 18.75 49.25 -15.77
N THR A 710 19.59 50.28 -15.60
CA THR A 710 19.22 51.69 -15.59
C THR A 710 19.83 52.42 -16.79
N ASP A 711 19.11 53.37 -17.37
CA ASP A 711 19.57 54.26 -18.44
C ASP A 711 20.56 55.27 -17.88
N GLU A 712 21.85 54.97 -18.07
CA GLU A 712 22.97 55.79 -17.59
C GLU A 712 23.04 57.17 -18.26
N ASN A 713 22.30 57.40 -19.36
CA ASN A 713 22.25 58.71 -20.02
C ASN A 713 21.27 59.70 -19.35
N LYS A 714 20.41 59.22 -18.45
CA LYS A 714 19.55 60.08 -17.62
C LYS A 714 20.28 60.42 -16.32
N GLN A 715 20.71 61.68 -16.16
CA GLN A 715 21.49 62.18 -15.01
C GLN A 715 20.77 62.17 -13.64
N SER A 716 19.51 61.74 -13.57
CA SER A 716 18.76 61.70 -12.31
C SER A 716 19.08 60.43 -11.50
N ALA A 717 19.17 60.55 -10.17
CA ALA A 717 19.45 59.43 -9.26
C ALA A 717 18.29 58.40 -9.15
N VAL A 718 17.17 58.65 -9.82
CA VAL A 718 15.88 57.96 -9.72
C VAL A 718 15.09 58.14 -11.03
N GLY A 719 14.27 57.16 -11.43
CA GLY A 719 13.36 57.19 -12.57
C GLY A 719 13.97 56.77 -13.91
N ASN A 720 15.05 55.98 -13.91
CA ASN A 720 15.78 55.58 -15.12
C ASN A 720 15.87 54.08 -15.38
N ILE A 721 15.02 53.23 -14.80
CA ILE A 721 14.99 51.79 -15.13
C ILE A 721 14.61 51.59 -16.62
N ILE A 722 15.35 50.74 -17.34
CA ILE A 722 15.17 50.52 -18.80
C ILE A 722 14.00 49.57 -19.09
N ASN A 723 13.82 48.55 -18.25
CA ASN A 723 12.72 47.60 -18.35
C ASN A 723 12.09 47.45 -16.97
N ASN A 724 10.84 47.91 -16.85
CA ASN A 724 10.11 47.87 -15.59
C ASN A 724 9.56 46.47 -15.27
N ASN A 725 9.61 45.53 -16.22
CA ASN A 725 9.15 44.17 -15.99
C ASN A 725 10.34 43.27 -15.65
N LEU A 726 10.25 42.57 -14.52
CA LEU A 726 11.23 41.59 -14.10
C LEU A 726 10.76 40.19 -14.46
N GLU A 727 11.64 39.47 -15.16
CA GLU A 727 11.45 38.06 -15.50
C GLU A 727 12.41 37.20 -14.66
N LEU A 728 11.84 36.29 -13.87
CA LEU A 728 12.56 35.32 -13.05
C LEU A 728 12.20 33.90 -13.50
N TYR A 729 13.08 32.95 -13.20
CA TYR A 729 12.81 31.53 -13.41
C TYR A 729 12.98 30.78 -12.11
N VAL A 730 12.07 29.85 -11.81
CA VAL A 730 12.10 29.01 -10.62
C VAL A 730 11.88 27.54 -10.96
N THR A 731 12.64 26.65 -10.33
CA THR A 731 12.41 25.20 -10.36
C THR A 731 11.69 24.79 -9.08
N ILE A 732 10.74 23.85 -9.20
CA ILE A 732 9.97 23.33 -8.06
C ILE A 732 9.96 21.81 -8.14
N ASP A 733 10.51 21.16 -7.11
CA ASP A 733 10.58 19.71 -6.99
C ASP A 733 10.04 19.29 -5.60
N ASP A 734 8.83 18.73 -5.55
CA ASP A 734 8.29 18.08 -4.36
C ASP A 734 8.82 16.64 -4.26
N ILE A 735 9.97 16.51 -3.62
CA ILE A 735 10.71 15.25 -3.49
C ILE A 735 10.15 14.30 -2.43
N LYS A 736 8.94 14.56 -1.91
CA LYS A 736 8.29 13.70 -0.90
C LYS A 736 8.20 12.25 -1.32
N MET A 737 8.29 11.39 -0.30
CA MET A 737 8.19 9.93 -0.45
C MET A 737 7.25 9.40 0.64
N ILE A 738 6.00 9.88 0.59
CA ILE A 738 4.97 9.58 1.59
C ILE A 738 3.83 8.83 0.88
N PRO A 739 3.34 7.70 1.43
CA PRO A 739 2.17 7.03 0.88
C PRO A 739 0.97 7.98 0.79
N GLY A 740 0.33 8.09 -0.37
CA GLY A 740 -0.96 8.76 -0.51
C GLY A 740 -2.10 7.78 -0.20
N ASN A 741 -3.14 8.23 0.50
CA ASN A 741 -4.44 7.57 0.39
C ASN A 741 -5.12 8.16 -0.86
N SER A 742 -5.87 7.38 -1.63
CA SER A 742 -6.51 7.74 -2.91
C SER A 742 -7.27 9.07 -3.02
N GLU A 743 -7.74 9.65 -1.91
CA GLU A 743 -8.28 11.03 -1.91
C GLU A 743 -7.19 12.12 -1.98
N ASN A 744 -5.92 11.74 -1.85
CA ASN A 744 -4.74 12.60 -1.82
C ASN A 744 -3.87 12.33 -3.03
N THR A 745 -4.34 12.86 -4.16
CA THR A 745 -3.52 13.09 -5.34
C THR A 745 -2.32 13.99 -4.97
N SER A 746 -1.23 13.88 -5.71
CA SER A 746 -0.07 14.81 -5.70
C SER A 746 -0.38 16.17 -5.06
N SER A 747 0.36 16.51 -4.02
CA SER A 747 0.34 17.79 -3.28
C SER A 747 -0.28 18.97 -4.02
N ASP A 748 -1.26 19.63 -3.38
CA ASP A 748 -1.63 21.01 -3.70
C ASP A 748 -0.40 21.90 -3.46
N LEU A 749 0.46 21.99 -4.47
CA LEU A 749 1.63 22.85 -4.47
C LEU A 749 1.20 24.25 -4.87
N GLU A 750 1.48 25.18 -3.98
CA GLU A 750 1.21 26.59 -4.20
C GLU A 750 2.48 27.40 -4.02
N ILE A 751 2.77 28.30 -4.94
CA ILE A 751 3.90 29.23 -4.84
C ILE A 751 3.44 30.65 -4.55
N GLU A 752 4.12 31.28 -3.61
CA GLU A 752 3.99 32.68 -3.23
C GLU A 752 5.35 33.39 -3.37
N PHE A 753 5.31 34.70 -3.67
CA PHE A 753 6.51 35.51 -3.79
C PHE A 753 6.48 36.69 -2.82
N TYR A 754 7.63 37.00 -2.24
CA TYR A 754 7.82 38.09 -1.30
C TYR A 754 9.07 38.90 -1.67
N ILE A 755 9.17 40.10 -1.13
CA ILE A 755 10.35 40.96 -1.25
C ILE A 755 10.74 41.52 0.11
N SER A 756 12.03 41.69 0.36
CA SER A 756 12.55 42.35 1.57
C SER A 756 12.00 43.78 1.67
N ASP A 757 11.38 44.12 2.78
CA ASP A 757 10.80 45.45 3.04
C ASP A 757 10.89 45.73 4.55
N PRO A 758 11.62 46.77 5.02
CA PRO A 758 11.73 47.10 6.44
C PRO A 758 10.39 47.34 7.16
N ASN A 759 9.33 47.68 6.42
CA ASN A 759 7.97 47.89 6.96
C ASN A 759 7.08 46.64 6.81
N GLY A 760 7.64 45.54 6.30
CA GLY A 760 6.97 44.26 6.13
C GLY A 760 6.80 43.51 7.45
N SER A 761 6.43 42.23 7.35
CA SER A 761 6.33 41.31 8.48
C SER A 761 7.32 40.17 8.34
N VAL A 762 7.78 39.62 9.46
CA VAL A 762 8.59 38.40 9.46
C VAL A 762 7.66 37.23 9.09
N VAL A 763 8.01 36.51 8.04
CA VAL A 763 7.30 35.32 7.58
C VAL A 763 8.12 34.08 7.92
N SER A 764 7.51 33.12 8.61
CA SER A 764 8.18 31.89 9.04
C SER A 764 8.84 31.16 7.86
N GLY A 765 10.12 30.82 8.03
CA GLY A 765 10.96 30.11 7.05
C GLY A 765 11.63 30.98 5.97
N LEU A 766 11.28 32.27 5.86
CA LEU A 766 11.96 33.22 4.96
C LEU A 766 13.13 33.98 5.61
N GLY A 767 13.47 33.66 6.85
CA GLY A 767 14.52 34.32 7.65
C GLY A 767 13.98 35.35 8.62
N GLU A 768 14.87 36.13 9.23
CA GLU A 768 14.52 37.17 10.22
C GLU A 768 14.24 38.55 9.57
N GLU A 769 14.55 38.71 8.29
CA GLU A 769 14.29 39.96 7.56
C GLU A 769 12.78 40.16 7.37
N PRO A 770 12.23 41.35 7.69
CA PRO A 770 10.84 41.67 7.35
C PRO A 770 10.62 41.67 5.83
N VAL A 771 9.53 41.05 5.39
CA VAL A 771 9.17 40.90 3.98
C VAL A 771 7.72 41.31 3.71
N LYS A 772 7.43 41.61 2.44
CA LYS A 772 6.08 41.92 1.94
C LYS A 772 5.73 41.02 0.76
N LYS A 773 4.51 40.45 0.74
CA LYS A 773 4.01 39.66 -0.40
C LYS A 773 3.93 40.55 -1.64
N ILE A 774 4.49 40.11 -2.76
CA ILE A 774 4.47 40.87 -4.02
C ILE A 774 3.38 40.35 -4.96
N LYS A 775 2.86 41.25 -5.80
CA LYS A 775 1.93 40.88 -6.87
C LYS A 775 2.75 40.32 -8.03
N VAL A 776 2.40 39.11 -8.46
CA VAL A 776 2.95 38.47 -9.66
C VAL A 776 1.86 38.49 -10.73
N ASP A 777 2.20 38.93 -11.94
CA ASP A 777 1.21 39.12 -13.01
C ASP A 777 0.96 37.84 -13.80
N SER A 778 1.98 36.99 -13.96
CA SER A 778 1.78 35.63 -14.45
C SER A 778 2.89 34.67 -14.05
N VAL A 779 2.49 33.41 -13.88
CA VAL A 779 3.39 32.26 -13.76
C VAL A 779 3.12 31.30 -14.92
N VAL A 780 4.19 30.88 -15.60
CA VAL A 780 4.12 30.13 -16.86
C VAL A 780 5.08 28.94 -16.83
N LYS A 781 4.57 27.73 -17.07
CA LYS A 781 5.33 26.47 -17.12
C LYS A 781 5.89 26.17 -18.52
N LYS A 782 7.11 25.63 -18.61
CA LYS A 782 7.72 25.16 -19.86
C LYS A 782 7.25 23.76 -20.28
N ILE A 783 6.98 23.57 -21.58
CA ILE A 783 6.71 22.25 -22.21
C ILE A 783 7.47 22.13 -23.54
N ASN A 784 7.62 20.92 -24.11
CA ASN A 784 8.44 20.67 -25.33
C ASN A 784 8.17 21.61 -26.51
N SER A 785 6.93 22.09 -26.66
CA SER A 785 6.50 22.87 -27.82
C SER A 785 5.88 24.23 -27.47
N GLY A 786 6.14 24.77 -26.29
CA GLY A 786 5.59 26.06 -25.85
C GLY A 786 5.53 26.23 -24.34
N THR A 787 4.50 26.94 -23.89
CA THR A 787 4.30 27.34 -22.50
C THR A 787 2.85 27.25 -22.06
N ALA A 788 2.58 26.90 -20.80
CA ALA A 788 1.24 26.84 -20.21
C ALA A 788 1.14 27.82 -19.02
N LYS A 789 0.03 28.56 -18.90
CA LYS A 789 -0.21 29.45 -17.74
C LYS A 789 -0.67 28.65 -16.53
N CYS A 790 -0.18 29.02 -15.35
CA CYS A 790 -0.66 28.48 -14.08
C CYS A 790 -1.98 29.12 -13.67
N GLU A 791 -2.77 28.39 -12.88
CA GLU A 791 -3.98 28.91 -12.23
C GLU A 791 -3.59 29.72 -10.98
N GLN A 792 -4.21 30.87 -10.78
CA GLN A 792 -4.06 31.67 -9.56
C GLN A 792 -5.22 31.37 -8.61
N THR A 793 -4.92 31.15 -7.34
CA THR A 793 -5.90 30.91 -6.28
C THR A 793 -6.51 32.23 -5.79
N ALA A 794 -7.56 32.13 -4.96
CA ALA A 794 -8.24 33.30 -4.41
C ALA A 794 -7.38 34.15 -3.45
N ASP A 795 -6.34 33.58 -2.84
CA ASP A 795 -5.43 34.28 -1.93
C ASP A 795 -4.19 34.89 -2.65
N GLY A 796 -4.15 34.74 -3.98
CA GLY A 796 -3.09 35.24 -4.84
C GLY A 796 -1.88 34.32 -4.98
N SER A 797 -1.89 33.12 -4.40
CA SER A 797 -0.90 32.06 -4.69
C SER A 797 -1.12 31.46 -6.09
N TRP A 798 -0.12 30.75 -6.61
CA TRP A 798 -0.19 30.10 -7.92
C TRP A 798 -0.08 28.58 -7.78
N LYS A 799 -1.01 27.84 -8.39
CA LYS A 799 -0.93 26.38 -8.45
C LYS A 799 0.21 25.95 -9.36
N VAL A 800 1.05 25.06 -8.85
CA VAL A 800 2.23 24.53 -9.53
C VAL A 800 2.32 23.02 -9.38
N GLU A 801 3.26 22.42 -10.08
CA GLU A 801 3.46 20.97 -10.17
C GLU A 801 4.95 20.67 -10.01
N SER A 802 5.27 19.62 -9.26
CA SER A 802 6.64 19.12 -9.11
C SER A 802 7.29 18.76 -10.46
N GLY A 803 8.62 18.91 -10.57
CA GLY A 803 9.41 18.49 -11.73
C GLY A 803 9.51 19.53 -12.85
N ASN A 804 9.11 20.79 -12.60
CA ASN A 804 8.96 21.80 -13.65
C ASN A 804 9.78 23.07 -13.39
N VAL A 805 10.06 23.81 -14.48
CA VAL A 805 10.57 25.19 -14.41
C VAL A 805 9.44 26.14 -14.79
N TYR A 806 9.34 27.23 -14.03
CA TYR A 806 8.36 28.28 -14.19
C TYR A 806 9.04 29.60 -14.50
N GLN A 807 8.49 30.33 -15.46
CA GLN A 807 8.76 31.73 -15.71
C GLN A 807 7.77 32.55 -14.87
N VAL A 808 8.32 33.54 -14.16
CA VAL A 808 7.60 34.41 -13.24
C VAL A 808 7.77 35.84 -13.74
N LEU A 809 6.65 36.50 -14.04
CA LEU A 809 6.64 37.89 -14.50
C LEU A 809 6.11 38.80 -13.40
N ILE A 810 6.94 39.77 -13.01
CA ILE A 810 6.62 40.82 -12.04
C ILE A 810 6.66 42.16 -12.77
N ASP A 811 5.51 42.83 -12.90
CA ASP A 811 5.43 44.16 -13.48
C ASP A 811 5.82 45.24 -12.47
N ASP A 812 6.36 46.34 -13.01
CA ASP A 812 6.76 47.54 -12.28
C ASP A 812 7.69 47.28 -11.08
N ILE A 813 8.89 46.77 -11.36
CA ILE A 813 9.95 46.57 -10.37
C ILE A 813 10.41 47.88 -9.71
N THR A 814 10.18 49.02 -10.37
CA THR A 814 10.53 50.36 -9.87
C THR A 814 10.08 50.59 -8.45
N GLN A 815 8.85 50.17 -8.12
CA GLN A 815 8.25 50.35 -6.79
C GLN A 815 9.02 49.62 -5.67
N TYR A 816 9.89 48.68 -6.01
CA TYR A 816 10.62 47.85 -5.08
C TYR A 816 12.12 48.18 -4.99
N VAL A 817 12.72 48.63 -6.09
CA VAL A 817 14.18 48.90 -6.15
C VAL A 817 14.51 50.38 -6.08
N GLU A 818 13.56 51.27 -6.34
CA GLU A 818 13.77 52.71 -6.39
C GLU A 818 13.27 53.39 -5.10
N THR A 819 14.13 54.21 -4.48
CA THR A 819 13.79 55.04 -3.32
C THR A 819 14.12 56.49 -3.61
N GLY A 820 13.54 57.42 -2.83
CA GLY A 820 13.84 58.85 -2.99
C GLY A 820 15.33 59.23 -2.84
N ASN A 821 16.17 58.31 -2.36
CA ASN A 821 17.61 58.48 -2.14
C ASN A 821 18.50 57.63 -3.08
N GLY A 822 17.93 56.89 -4.04
CA GLY A 822 18.69 56.06 -5.00
C GLY A 822 18.09 54.67 -5.19
N TYR A 823 18.94 53.69 -5.46
CA TYR A 823 18.54 52.31 -5.75
C TYR A 823 18.90 51.36 -4.62
N GLU A 824 17.94 50.57 -4.16
CA GLU A 824 18.15 49.50 -3.18
C GLU A 824 18.43 48.16 -3.87
N THR A 825 18.93 47.21 -3.07
CA THR A 825 19.23 45.83 -3.48
C THR A 825 18.33 44.85 -2.74
N PRO A 826 17.00 44.90 -2.96
CA PRO A 826 16.08 44.05 -2.24
C PRO A 826 16.29 42.58 -2.61
N THR A 827 15.89 41.69 -1.72
CA THR A 827 15.89 40.24 -1.95
C THR A 827 14.46 39.80 -2.27
N ILE A 828 14.27 39.11 -3.40
CA ILE A 828 13.03 38.41 -3.70
C ILE A 828 13.11 37.01 -3.11
N TYR A 829 12.02 36.59 -2.50
CA TYR A 829 11.84 35.28 -1.91
C TYR A 829 10.72 34.53 -2.62
N ALA A 830 10.89 33.23 -2.82
CA ALA A 830 9.83 32.32 -3.23
C ALA A 830 9.54 31.36 -2.07
N LYS A 831 8.27 31.14 -1.77
CA LYS A 831 7.78 30.16 -0.80
C LYS A 831 6.87 29.19 -1.53
N VAL A 832 7.25 27.92 -1.58
CA VAL A 832 6.39 26.84 -2.09
C VAL A 832 5.79 26.11 -0.91
N THR A 833 4.48 25.98 -0.87
CA THR A 833 3.75 25.25 0.18
C THR A 833 3.21 23.96 -0.41
N SER A 834 3.36 22.87 0.33
CA SER A 834 2.87 21.55 -0.05
C SER A 834 2.00 21.00 1.07
N ASN A 835 0.73 20.74 0.77
CA ASN A 835 -0.25 20.14 1.66
C ASN A 835 -0.33 18.63 1.42
N TYR A 836 -0.40 17.83 2.48
CA TYR A 836 -0.44 16.37 2.37
C TYR A 836 -1.05 15.73 3.63
N GLN A 837 -1.49 14.48 3.52
CA GLN A 837 -1.88 13.67 4.67
C GLN A 837 -0.70 12.81 5.14
N TYR A 838 -0.49 12.75 6.45
CA TYR A 838 0.52 11.89 7.07
C TYR A 838 -0.01 11.34 8.39
N TYR A 839 -0.11 10.02 8.49
CA TYR A 839 -0.75 9.34 9.61
C TYR A 839 -2.13 9.93 9.98
N GLY A 840 -2.98 10.15 8.98
CA GLY A 840 -4.37 10.64 9.15
C GLY A 840 -4.46 12.12 9.54
N LYS A 841 -3.33 12.83 9.57
CA LYS A 841 -3.26 14.25 9.89
C LYS A 841 -2.92 15.06 8.65
N ARG A 842 -3.64 16.17 8.45
CA ARG A 842 -3.29 17.16 7.44
C ARG A 842 -2.02 17.87 7.89
N GLU A 843 -1.00 17.78 7.07
CA GLU A 843 0.31 18.36 7.30
C GLU A 843 0.64 19.37 6.21
N VAL A 844 1.45 20.35 6.58
CA VAL A 844 1.92 21.41 5.69
C VAL A 844 3.43 21.48 5.80
N SER A 845 4.10 21.50 4.66
CA SER A 845 5.54 21.75 4.57
C SER A 845 5.79 22.87 3.58
N SER A 846 6.78 23.71 3.84
CA SER A 846 7.14 24.80 2.93
C SER A 846 8.62 24.74 2.57
N GLY A 847 8.91 25.03 1.31
CA GLY A 847 10.24 25.21 0.75
C GLY A 847 10.49 26.67 0.39
N TYR A 848 11.74 27.09 0.42
CA TYR A 848 12.09 28.51 0.29
C TYR A 848 13.30 28.74 -0.61
N ALA A 849 13.23 29.76 -1.46
CA ALA A 849 14.35 30.23 -2.29
C ALA A 849 14.48 31.75 -2.18
N LYS A 850 15.67 32.26 -2.48
CA LYS A 850 15.90 33.71 -2.56
C LYS A 850 16.83 34.09 -3.70
N VAL A 851 16.58 35.27 -4.28
CA VAL A 851 17.42 35.90 -5.29
C VAL A 851 17.56 37.38 -4.98
N LYS A 852 18.80 37.89 -4.97
CA LYS A 852 19.05 39.32 -4.75
C LYS A 852 18.87 40.09 -6.05
N LEU A 853 18.16 41.21 -5.98
CA LEU A 853 18.09 42.16 -7.08
C LEU A 853 19.26 43.11 -6.99
N TRP A 854 20.04 43.18 -8.07
CA TRP A 854 21.18 44.07 -8.14
C TRP A 854 21.12 44.97 -9.36
N ARG A 855 21.52 46.23 -9.17
CA ARG A 855 21.65 47.17 -10.27
C ARG A 855 22.91 46.80 -11.06
N ARG A 856 22.75 46.55 -12.36
CA ARG A 856 23.86 46.29 -13.27
C ARG A 856 24.74 47.54 -13.40
N GLN A 857 26.05 47.40 -13.19
CA GLN A 857 27.06 48.44 -13.43
C GLN A 857 27.95 48.05 -14.63
N ILE A 858 28.60 49.04 -15.26
CA ILE A 858 29.45 48.87 -16.46
C ILE A 858 30.51 47.75 -16.34
N PHE A 859 30.97 47.44 -15.12
CA PHE A 859 32.03 46.46 -14.87
C PHE A 859 31.53 45.04 -14.57
N ASP A 860 30.21 44.80 -14.54
CA ASP A 860 29.61 43.49 -14.25
C ASP A 860 29.40 42.62 -15.51
N LEU A 861 30.31 42.70 -16.49
CA LEU A 861 30.29 41.89 -17.72
C LEU A 861 31.25 40.70 -17.55
N ASP A 862 30.72 39.52 -17.23
CA ASP A 862 31.34 38.23 -17.50
C ASP A 862 30.41 37.38 -18.39
#